data_AF-A0A161W2A1-F1
#
_entry.id   AF-A0A161W2A1-F1
#
_cell.length_a   1.000
_cell.length_b   1.000
_cell.length_c   1.000
_cell.angle_alpha   90.00
_cell.angle_beta   90.00
_cell.angle_gamma   90.00
#
_symmetry.space_group_name_H-M   'P 1'
#
loop_
_entity.id
_entity.type
_entity.pdbx_description
1 polymer ?
#
loop_
_entity_poly.entity_id
_entity_poly.type
_entity_poly.pdbx_seq_one_letter_code
_entity_poly.pdbx_strand_id
1 'polypeptide(L)'
;MLRVCSRLRPATIWKRCATLPSSPWQCLMKRNFDAFVGRPSPSSLPSKMAATTNNNTATTIVATAVPPKLSLTAKEKQLRDLLVDVAAFIDATGRSSEPLVLRWAGGWVRDKLLGIESHDIDTAINVMTGYAFSLELRDYCAQNEHTKKHNIGPDDMGSLHRIAANPDKSKHLETATTRMFGLDVDFVNLRKETYAQDSRNPTMEFGTAEEDALRRDATINALFYNLHTGLVEDFTGGLSDMKSRLIRTPMEPFQTFTDDPLRVLRLVRFASRLDFAIDSAATAVMADTRVLDALKLKISRERVGVEMEKMLKGKRPRSSLDLIRTLGLYEAIFTDPNGTEHPQPDLSKWHLVYDLLDNLVCNKAPGSIYDVLVKSDEAAYFAWNLVAVIPYSHVEKESPLPKSRATLPLTTLVAREGIKAPNKLCDVITAAHRHRPDITALKQIVCAKESTATKRDIVGMAIRKWDGQGSHWRVQVLYALLVEALEKLPSGSNADRIDFLSDWQMFLDHLANLDVMDAPSLKRQVDGRMLAKELGVRPVLPGQYTLANLAHDLPECESLPQRRVLEVLSLCLKKTECINGGSEDKESIQQLASHVAGLLSCPSPLHPVDSPALAEKALDVLKSLVVNFSALLDEKDLIRVAVYTDTHDAWTTANAASSSEDILDNSLRNDTRHRFIVSAVLEHFIRPIFSGTNSNRITSTGRKAHFGNDENQAVHDPLAGTINSKPWKTTQVHAITVFAWAVGHANKTIVSESWPLFTPVLLALMDDTETRFKQKGLVMLHSFLSKCPAHVLSDTGLGEIFEQSVFPSLLSLPSMTPEDESLQLLEPAYNAIIQLAKARFPNDVARPEKMNLLTRLLREGVLAGYWHASEYVGIVELLARQTIPIINQLGPFAELLSMFSAIMTDPFFVSCPTCIQAAAEALRSAKDDQYLLVEHARRKHEDARECSERESTGRSF
;
A
#
# COMPACT_ATOMS: atom_id res chain seq x y z
N MET A 1 34.27 43.42 -18.80
CA MET A 1 35.36 42.88 -19.63
C MET A 1 36.62 42.73 -18.78
N LEU A 2 37.27 41.57 -18.82
CA LEU A 2 38.74 41.32 -18.80
C LEU A 2 39.06 39.94 -18.19
N ARG A 3 40.20 39.37 -18.59
CA ARG A 3 40.78 38.10 -18.07
C ARG A 3 41.73 38.40 -16.90
N VAL A 4 42.01 37.40 -16.06
CA VAL A 4 43.38 36.91 -15.75
C VAL A 4 43.30 35.61 -14.91
N CYS A 5 44.37 34.81 -14.92
CA CYS A 5 44.44 33.44 -14.40
C CYS A 5 44.95 33.35 -12.95
N SER A 6 44.69 32.23 -12.25
CA SER A 6 45.72 31.20 -11.96
C SER A 6 45.27 30.14 -10.90
N ARG A 7 46.16 29.19 -10.56
CA ARG A 7 45.88 27.92 -9.84
C ARG A 7 46.22 28.01 -8.35
N LEU A 8 45.58 27.21 -7.49
CA LEU A 8 46.19 26.13 -6.65
C LEU A 8 45.22 25.48 -5.63
N ARG A 9 45.57 24.28 -5.13
CA ARG A 9 45.08 23.60 -3.89
C ARG A 9 46.15 23.81 -2.76
N PRO A 10 46.07 23.35 -1.47
CA PRO A 10 45.13 22.36 -0.87
C PRO A 10 44.71 22.54 0.64
N ALA A 11 43.79 21.67 1.07
CA ALA A 11 43.71 20.89 2.34
C ALA A 11 43.86 21.48 3.79
N THR A 12 43.03 20.91 4.68
CA THR A 12 43.20 20.60 6.12
C THR A 12 43.39 21.70 7.19
N ILE A 13 42.67 21.56 8.32
CA ILE A 13 43.23 21.40 9.70
C ILE A 13 42.15 20.97 10.72
N TRP A 14 42.57 20.34 11.83
CA TRP A 14 41.72 19.75 12.89
C TRP A 14 42.41 19.88 14.27
N LYS A 15 41.70 20.34 15.32
CA LYS A 15 42.06 20.50 16.78
C LYS A 15 41.10 21.56 17.38
N ARG A 16 40.74 21.64 18.67
CA ARG A 16 40.90 20.85 19.93
C ARG A 16 39.70 21.27 20.86
N CYS A 17 39.47 20.80 22.09
CA CYS A 17 40.25 19.99 23.04
C CYS A 17 39.45 18.75 23.52
N ALA A 18 39.43 18.20 24.75
CA ALA A 18 39.97 18.57 26.07
C ALA A 18 40.64 17.37 26.80
N THR A 19 40.78 17.47 28.13
CA THR A 19 41.71 16.68 28.99
C THR A 19 41.23 16.75 30.45
N LEU A 20 41.48 15.84 31.40
CA LEU A 20 42.14 14.51 31.56
C LEU A 20 41.71 14.00 33.00
N PRO A 21 42.34 13.07 33.79
CA PRO A 21 43.49 12.16 33.57
C PRO A 21 43.33 10.68 34.04
N SER A 22 44.28 9.82 33.63
CA SER A 22 44.90 8.69 34.40
C SER A 22 44.09 7.45 34.86
N SER A 23 44.65 6.24 35.09
CA SER A 23 45.87 5.47 34.65
C SER A 23 45.88 4.11 35.44
N PRO A 24 46.94 3.24 35.50
CA PRO A 24 48.10 2.93 34.63
C PRO A 24 48.36 1.39 34.42
N TRP A 25 49.44 1.02 33.68
CA TRP A 25 50.23 -0.26 33.78
C TRP A 25 49.58 -1.62 33.38
N GLN A 26 50.29 -2.73 33.08
CA GLN A 26 51.61 -2.98 32.43
C GLN A 26 51.71 -4.46 31.93
N CYS A 27 52.81 -4.78 31.25
CA CYS A 27 53.24 -6.04 30.61
C CYS A 27 53.32 -7.35 31.46
N LEU A 28 53.57 -8.45 30.71
CA LEU A 28 54.23 -9.71 31.11
C LEU A 28 53.51 -10.68 32.08
N MET A 29 53.26 -11.91 31.61
CA MET A 29 54.10 -13.06 32.01
C MET A 29 53.90 -14.27 31.08
N LYS A 30 54.73 -15.31 31.27
CA LYS A 30 54.86 -16.52 30.44
C LYS A 30 55.00 -17.72 31.38
N ARG A 31 54.49 -18.91 30.99
CA ARG A 31 54.83 -20.24 31.58
C ARG A 31 54.31 -20.48 33.03
N ASN A 32 54.23 -21.71 33.56
CA ASN A 32 54.63 -23.05 33.05
C ASN A 32 53.86 -24.20 33.73
N PHE A 33 54.04 -25.43 33.19
CA PHE A 33 53.98 -26.74 33.85
C PHE A 33 52.61 -27.32 34.30
N ASP A 34 52.43 -28.65 34.39
CA ASP A 34 52.84 -29.76 33.50
C ASP A 34 52.26 -31.12 33.95
N ALA A 35 52.29 -32.11 33.04
CA ALA A 35 52.12 -33.57 33.25
C ALA A 35 50.72 -34.10 33.65
N PHE A 36 50.13 -35.08 32.92
CA PHE A 36 50.68 -36.45 32.87
C PHE A 36 50.38 -37.23 31.56
N VAL A 37 51.44 -37.83 30.97
CA VAL A 37 51.53 -39.09 30.18
C VAL A 37 50.50 -39.43 29.07
N GLY A 38 51.00 -39.71 27.85
CA GLY A 38 50.24 -40.46 26.82
C GLY A 38 50.76 -40.39 25.37
N ARG A 39 51.83 -41.11 25.01
CA ARG A 39 52.31 -41.30 23.61
C ARG A 39 52.12 -42.76 23.15
N PRO A 40 51.93 -43.04 21.84
CA PRO A 40 53.07 -43.40 20.97
C PRO A 40 53.29 -42.46 19.76
N SER A 41 54.16 -42.84 18.82
CA SER A 41 54.78 -41.97 17.79
C SER A 41 54.83 -42.59 16.37
N PRO A 42 55.12 -41.80 15.31
CA PRO A 42 54.94 -42.21 13.90
C PRO A 42 56.24 -42.53 13.12
N SER A 43 56.07 -42.92 11.85
CA SER A 43 57.11 -43.04 10.80
C SER A 43 56.49 -42.74 9.41
N SER A 44 57.15 -42.11 8.44
CA SER A 44 58.52 -41.55 8.37
C SER A 44 58.67 -40.59 7.17
N LEU A 45 59.50 -39.55 7.30
CA LEU A 45 60.04 -38.73 6.18
C LEU A 45 61.43 -39.28 5.77
N PRO A 46 61.80 -39.17 4.47
CA PRO A 46 62.66 -38.07 4.01
C PRO A 46 62.18 -37.49 2.65
N SER A 47 62.32 -36.21 2.28
CA SER A 47 63.39 -35.21 2.40
C SER A 47 64.60 -35.39 1.47
N LYS A 48 64.62 -34.72 0.30
CA LYS A 48 65.59 -33.64 0.00
C LYS A 48 65.42 -33.00 -1.40
N MET A 49 66.02 -31.81 -1.46
CA MET A 49 66.31 -30.88 -2.57
C MET A 49 66.84 -31.58 -3.85
N ALA A 50 66.84 -30.97 -5.06
CA ALA A 50 67.01 -29.55 -5.34
C ALA A 50 66.34 -29.04 -6.65
N ALA A 51 66.66 -27.79 -7.01
CA ALA A 51 66.04 -26.96 -8.05
C ALA A 51 66.17 -27.48 -9.50
N THR A 52 65.31 -26.96 -10.39
CA THR A 52 65.72 -26.24 -11.62
C THR A 52 64.55 -25.37 -12.11
N THR A 53 64.83 -24.12 -12.48
CA THR A 53 63.88 -23.24 -13.18
C THR A 53 63.74 -23.67 -14.63
N ASN A 54 62.52 -23.83 -15.14
CA ASN A 54 62.28 -23.84 -16.58
C ASN A 54 60.91 -23.22 -16.90
N ASN A 55 60.92 -22.20 -17.75
CA ASN A 55 59.71 -21.75 -18.44
C ASN A 55 59.32 -22.85 -19.43
N ASN A 56 58.06 -23.26 -19.44
CA ASN A 56 57.50 -23.97 -20.59
C ASN A 56 56.05 -23.53 -20.78
N THR A 57 55.79 -22.90 -21.93
CA THR A 57 54.45 -22.58 -22.41
C THR A 57 53.70 -23.89 -22.68
N ALA A 58 52.75 -24.23 -21.82
CA ALA A 58 51.86 -25.36 -22.02
C ALA A 58 50.85 -25.03 -23.13
N THR A 59 51.24 -25.26 -24.38
CA THR A 59 50.33 -25.18 -25.53
C THR A 59 49.24 -26.23 -25.38
N THR A 60 48.05 -25.83 -24.94
CA THR A 60 46.90 -26.72 -24.79
C THR A 60 46.59 -27.38 -26.13
N ILE A 61 46.70 -28.70 -26.18
CA ILE A 61 46.36 -29.49 -27.37
C ILE A 61 44.84 -29.46 -27.51
N VAL A 62 44.33 -28.59 -28.39
CA VAL A 62 42.92 -28.55 -28.77
C VAL A 62 42.62 -29.80 -29.58
N ALA A 63 42.06 -30.81 -28.92
CA ALA A 63 41.53 -31.99 -29.60
C ALA A 63 40.36 -31.56 -30.49
N THR A 64 40.53 -31.68 -31.80
CA THR A 64 39.55 -31.25 -32.83
C THR A 64 38.35 -32.20 -32.88
N ALA A 65 37.48 -32.11 -31.87
CA ALA A 65 36.18 -32.73 -31.88
C ALA A 65 35.36 -32.17 -33.05
N VAL A 66 34.89 -33.04 -33.95
CA VAL A 66 33.98 -32.66 -35.03
C VAL A 66 32.72 -32.05 -34.42
N PRO A 67 32.29 -30.83 -34.80
CA PRO A 67 31.13 -30.18 -34.20
C PRO A 67 29.86 -31.02 -34.43
N PRO A 68 29.03 -31.25 -33.40
CA PRO A 68 27.89 -32.15 -33.50
C PRO A 68 26.84 -31.60 -34.47
N LYS A 69 26.34 -32.47 -35.34
CA LYS A 69 25.27 -32.15 -36.29
C LYS A 69 23.93 -32.59 -35.72
N LEU A 70 23.06 -31.63 -35.41
CA LEU A 70 21.75 -31.89 -34.81
C LEU A 70 20.74 -32.44 -35.84
N SER A 71 19.92 -33.39 -35.40
CA SER A 71 18.74 -33.86 -36.12
C SER A 71 17.55 -32.93 -35.88
N LEU A 72 17.08 -32.28 -36.94
CA LEU A 72 15.88 -31.44 -36.91
C LEU A 72 14.62 -32.26 -37.20
N THR A 73 13.52 -31.92 -36.54
CA THR A 73 12.18 -32.38 -36.91
C THR A 73 11.76 -31.79 -38.26
N ALA A 74 10.68 -32.31 -38.86
CA ALA A 74 10.16 -31.77 -40.12
C ALA A 74 9.83 -30.27 -40.03
N LYS A 75 9.21 -29.83 -38.93
CA LYS A 75 8.84 -28.42 -38.68
C LYS A 75 10.05 -27.52 -38.45
N GLU A 76 11.01 -27.96 -37.63
CA GLU A 76 12.26 -27.21 -37.44
C GLU A 76 13.04 -27.10 -38.76
N LYS A 77 13.09 -28.16 -39.57
CA LYS A 77 13.72 -28.10 -40.89
C LYS A 77 13.00 -27.11 -41.81
N GLN A 78 11.67 -27.15 -41.88
CA GLN A 78 10.85 -26.21 -42.65
C GLN A 78 11.10 -24.75 -42.24
N LEU A 79 11.16 -24.48 -40.92
CA LEU A 79 11.49 -23.17 -40.37
C LEU A 79 12.92 -22.74 -40.73
N ARG A 80 13.91 -23.62 -40.56
CA ARG A 80 15.31 -23.35 -40.93
C ARG A 80 15.43 -22.99 -42.42
N ASP A 81 14.81 -23.80 -43.28
CA ASP A 81 14.92 -23.66 -44.73
C ASP A 81 14.30 -22.32 -45.18
N LEU A 82 13.15 -21.92 -44.58
CA LEU A 82 12.58 -20.57 -44.77
C LEU A 82 13.51 -19.46 -44.28
N LEU A 83 14.05 -19.55 -43.06
CA LEU A 83 14.90 -18.50 -42.48
C LEU A 83 16.19 -18.29 -43.27
N VAL A 84 16.82 -19.36 -43.77
CA VAL A 84 18.03 -19.28 -44.60
C VAL A 84 17.73 -18.67 -45.97
N ASP A 85 16.62 -19.02 -46.61
CA ASP A 85 16.20 -18.42 -47.87
C ASP A 85 15.84 -16.92 -47.73
N VAL A 86 15.25 -16.51 -46.59
CA VAL A 86 14.98 -15.11 -46.25
C VAL A 86 16.28 -14.32 -46.03
N ALA A 87 17.27 -14.90 -45.35
CA ALA A 87 18.59 -14.28 -45.21
C ALA A 87 19.26 -14.06 -46.57
N ALA A 88 19.22 -15.06 -47.46
CA ALA A 88 19.76 -14.96 -48.81
C ALA A 88 19.02 -13.91 -49.67
N PHE A 89 17.70 -13.77 -49.51
CA PHE A 89 16.92 -12.70 -50.14
C PHE A 89 17.35 -11.31 -49.67
N ILE A 90 17.53 -11.12 -48.35
CA ILE A 90 17.99 -9.86 -47.77
C ILE A 90 19.40 -9.51 -48.26
N ASP A 91 20.34 -10.46 -48.24
CA ASP A 91 21.71 -10.26 -48.74
C ASP A 91 21.72 -9.86 -50.23
N ALA A 92 20.85 -10.46 -51.04
CA ALA A 92 20.69 -10.13 -52.46
C ALA A 92 20.18 -8.70 -52.72
N THR A 93 19.60 -8.01 -51.72
CA THR A 93 19.22 -6.59 -51.85
C THR A 93 20.41 -5.62 -51.67
N GLY A 94 21.57 -6.10 -51.22
CA GLY A 94 22.75 -5.27 -50.98
C GLY A 94 22.62 -4.26 -49.82
N ARG A 95 21.61 -4.43 -48.95
CA ARG A 95 21.33 -3.53 -47.81
C ARG A 95 22.23 -3.74 -46.58
N SER A 96 23.01 -4.81 -46.55
CA SER A 96 23.84 -5.19 -45.40
C SER A 96 25.34 -4.95 -45.64
N SER A 97 26.10 -4.63 -44.59
CA SER A 97 27.56 -4.47 -44.65
C SER A 97 28.34 -5.79 -44.65
N GLU A 98 27.71 -6.87 -44.19
CA GLU A 98 28.23 -8.25 -44.21
C GLU A 98 27.07 -9.24 -44.41
N PRO A 99 27.30 -10.49 -44.87
CA PRO A 99 26.23 -11.46 -45.07
C PRO A 99 25.46 -11.79 -43.78
N LEU A 100 24.15 -12.03 -43.90
CA LEU A 100 23.32 -12.42 -42.75
C LEU A 100 23.60 -13.87 -42.32
N VAL A 101 24.14 -14.05 -41.11
CA VAL A 101 24.44 -15.36 -40.52
C VAL A 101 23.50 -15.65 -39.35
N LEU A 102 22.43 -16.39 -39.63
CA LEU A 102 21.42 -16.78 -38.66
C LEU A 102 21.85 -17.98 -37.80
N ARG A 103 21.54 -17.91 -36.51
CA ARG A 103 21.82 -18.96 -35.52
C ARG A 103 20.60 -19.20 -34.64
N TRP A 104 20.32 -20.44 -34.27
CA TRP A 104 19.51 -20.70 -33.07
C TRP A 104 20.41 -20.75 -31.84
N ALA A 105 19.96 -20.19 -30.72
CA ALA A 105 20.84 -19.92 -29.57
C ALA A 105 20.40 -20.65 -28.28
N GLY A 106 21.37 -20.93 -27.42
CA GLY A 106 21.19 -21.22 -26.00
C GLY A 106 20.20 -22.33 -25.67
N GLY A 107 19.01 -21.95 -25.19
CA GLY A 107 18.05 -22.86 -24.55
C GLY A 107 17.66 -24.05 -25.42
N TRP A 108 17.26 -23.77 -26.68
CA TRP A 108 16.91 -24.81 -27.65
C TRP A 108 18.11 -25.72 -27.96
N VAL A 109 19.30 -25.15 -28.19
CA VAL A 109 20.51 -25.93 -28.56
C VAL A 109 20.90 -26.89 -27.45
N ARG A 110 20.89 -26.42 -26.19
CA ARG A 110 21.12 -27.23 -24.99
C ARG A 110 20.11 -28.36 -24.86
N ASP A 111 18.82 -28.04 -24.89
CA ASP A 111 17.77 -29.03 -24.67
C ASP A 111 17.77 -30.09 -25.79
N LYS A 112 18.01 -29.68 -27.06
CA LYS A 112 18.16 -30.58 -28.20
C LYS A 112 19.32 -31.57 -28.04
N LEU A 113 20.48 -31.10 -27.56
CA LEU A 113 21.65 -31.94 -27.26
C LEU A 113 21.40 -32.93 -26.11
N LEU A 114 20.49 -32.60 -25.19
CA LEU A 114 20.06 -33.45 -24.07
C LEU A 114 18.87 -34.37 -24.40
N GLY A 115 18.36 -34.34 -25.65
CA GLY A 115 17.18 -35.12 -26.05
C GLY A 115 15.86 -34.60 -25.45
N ILE A 116 15.83 -33.35 -25.00
CA ILE A 116 14.66 -32.66 -24.45
C ILE A 116 14.02 -31.85 -25.58
N GLU A 117 12.71 -31.98 -25.79
CA GLU A 117 11.99 -31.13 -26.74
C GLU A 117 11.86 -29.69 -26.23
N SER A 118 12.10 -28.72 -27.13
CA SER A 118 11.76 -27.31 -26.94
C SER A 118 10.90 -26.84 -28.11
N HIS A 119 9.94 -25.96 -27.82
CA HIS A 119 9.12 -25.28 -28.84
C HIS A 119 9.41 -23.77 -28.91
N ASP A 120 10.28 -23.29 -28.02
CA ASP A 120 10.76 -21.92 -27.87
C ASP A 120 12.16 -21.81 -28.50
N ILE A 121 12.36 -20.86 -29.42
CA ILE A 121 13.54 -20.76 -30.29
C ILE A 121 14.04 -19.30 -30.40
N ASP A 122 15.11 -18.99 -29.65
CA ASP A 122 15.92 -17.78 -29.83
C ASP A 122 16.64 -17.82 -31.20
N THR A 123 16.26 -16.95 -32.15
CA THR A 123 16.98 -16.78 -33.42
C THR A 123 17.85 -15.53 -33.38
N ALA A 124 19.17 -15.75 -33.30
CA ALA A 124 20.20 -14.72 -33.22
C ALA A 124 20.71 -14.29 -34.60
N ILE A 125 20.84 -12.97 -34.79
CA ILE A 125 21.19 -12.31 -36.06
C ILE A 125 22.41 -11.39 -35.84
N ASN A 126 23.38 -11.38 -36.76
CA ASN A 126 24.60 -10.57 -36.65
C ASN A 126 24.39 -9.08 -36.93
N VAL A 127 23.88 -8.72 -38.10
CA VAL A 127 24.06 -7.38 -38.69
C VAL A 127 22.80 -6.50 -38.72
N MET A 128 21.65 -7.01 -38.25
CA MET A 128 20.42 -6.21 -38.13
C MET A 128 19.59 -6.58 -36.90
N THR A 129 18.63 -5.71 -36.53
CA THR A 129 17.72 -5.95 -35.40
C THR A 129 16.69 -7.02 -35.74
N GLY A 130 16.22 -7.76 -34.72
CA GLY A 130 15.18 -8.78 -34.89
C GLY A 130 13.87 -8.23 -35.48
N TYR A 131 13.51 -6.99 -35.14
CA TYR A 131 12.35 -6.33 -35.74
C TYR A 131 12.55 -6.02 -37.23
N ALA A 132 13.71 -5.51 -37.65
CA ALA A 132 13.99 -5.27 -39.07
C ALA A 132 13.94 -6.57 -39.89
N PHE A 133 14.58 -7.63 -39.41
CA PHE A 133 14.51 -8.96 -40.04
C PHE A 133 13.07 -9.47 -40.14
N SER A 134 12.26 -9.29 -39.09
CA SER A 134 10.87 -9.76 -39.07
C SER A 134 9.96 -9.06 -40.12
N LEU A 135 10.27 -7.81 -40.50
CA LEU A 135 9.57 -7.09 -41.56
C LEU A 135 9.93 -7.65 -42.95
N GLU A 136 11.22 -7.83 -43.24
CA GLU A 136 11.68 -8.43 -44.50
C GLU A 136 11.20 -9.89 -44.64
N LEU A 137 11.16 -10.66 -43.53
CA LEU A 137 10.56 -11.99 -43.45
C LEU A 137 9.07 -11.99 -43.84
N ARG A 138 8.29 -11.02 -43.35
CA ARG A 138 6.87 -10.85 -43.74
C ARG A 138 6.76 -10.55 -45.23
N ASP A 139 7.59 -9.65 -45.75
CA ASP A 139 7.52 -9.17 -47.13
C ASP A 139 8.07 -10.21 -48.14
N TYR A 140 8.92 -11.14 -47.68
CA TYR A 140 9.25 -12.39 -48.37
C TYR A 140 8.04 -13.35 -48.40
N CYS A 141 7.43 -13.63 -47.24
CA CYS A 141 6.31 -14.57 -47.12
C CYS A 141 5.02 -14.13 -47.86
N ALA A 142 4.86 -12.81 -48.08
CA ALA A 142 3.77 -12.23 -48.86
C ALA A 142 3.82 -12.56 -50.36
N GLN A 143 4.93 -13.10 -50.87
CA GLN A 143 5.10 -13.46 -52.27
C GLN A 143 4.62 -14.90 -52.51
N ASN A 144 3.53 -15.05 -53.29
CA ASN A 144 2.83 -16.32 -53.57
C ASN A 144 3.70 -17.49 -54.06
N GLU A 145 4.90 -17.22 -54.58
CA GLU A 145 5.87 -18.24 -54.98
C GLU A 145 6.59 -18.84 -53.76
N HIS A 146 7.02 -17.98 -52.82
CA HIS A 146 7.71 -18.38 -51.60
C HIS A 146 6.76 -19.08 -50.61
N THR A 147 5.50 -18.62 -50.52
CA THR A 147 4.44 -19.29 -49.74
C THR A 147 4.28 -20.76 -50.15
N LYS A 148 4.36 -21.05 -51.45
CA LYS A 148 4.30 -22.42 -52.01
C LYS A 148 5.60 -23.19 -51.79
N LYS A 149 6.76 -22.56 -52.02
CA LYS A 149 8.09 -23.18 -51.83
C LYS A 149 8.26 -23.75 -50.41
N HIS A 150 7.77 -23.04 -49.40
CA HIS A 150 7.90 -23.43 -47.99
C HIS A 150 6.65 -24.10 -47.39
N ASN A 151 5.64 -24.45 -48.21
CA ASN A 151 4.37 -25.05 -47.78
C ASN A 151 3.72 -24.32 -46.58
N ILE A 152 3.59 -22.99 -46.68
CA ILE A 152 3.03 -22.17 -45.60
C ILE A 152 1.49 -22.20 -45.69
N GLY A 153 0.83 -22.79 -44.70
CA GLY A 153 -0.63 -22.76 -44.54
C GLY A 153 -1.15 -21.44 -43.96
N PRO A 154 -2.48 -21.20 -44.01
CA PRO A 154 -3.08 -19.95 -43.52
C PRO A 154 -2.91 -19.74 -42.01
N ASP A 155 -2.83 -20.82 -41.23
CA ASP A 155 -2.68 -20.79 -39.77
C ASP A 155 -1.22 -21.01 -39.30
N ASP A 156 -0.26 -21.22 -40.21
CA ASP A 156 1.14 -21.49 -39.86
C ASP A 156 1.92 -20.22 -39.46
N MET A 157 1.41 -19.02 -39.78
CA MET A 157 2.06 -17.74 -39.52
C MET A 157 1.21 -16.88 -38.57
N GLY A 158 1.64 -16.78 -37.31
CA GLY A 158 1.01 -15.92 -36.31
C GLY A 158 1.22 -14.42 -36.58
N SER A 159 0.44 -13.60 -35.88
CA SER A 159 0.61 -12.14 -35.90
C SER A 159 1.98 -11.74 -35.35
N LEU A 160 2.67 -10.86 -36.08
CA LEU A 160 4.00 -10.38 -35.73
C LEU A 160 3.91 -9.36 -34.58
N HIS A 161 4.39 -9.72 -33.39
CA HIS A 161 4.32 -8.88 -32.20
C HIS A 161 5.66 -8.19 -31.92
N ARG A 162 5.73 -6.87 -32.20
CA ARG A 162 6.84 -6.01 -31.77
C ARG A 162 6.76 -5.81 -30.25
N ILE A 163 7.66 -6.43 -29.49
CA ILE A 163 7.80 -6.15 -28.07
C ILE A 163 8.80 -4.99 -27.93
N ALA A 164 8.28 -3.79 -27.64
CA ALA A 164 9.11 -2.61 -27.39
C ALA A 164 9.99 -2.78 -26.15
N ALA A 165 11.16 -2.15 -26.16
CA ALA A 165 12.11 -2.23 -25.06
C ALA A 165 11.50 -1.72 -23.74
N ASN A 166 11.53 -2.55 -22.70
CA ASN A 166 11.05 -2.24 -21.36
C ASN A 166 12.15 -2.61 -20.34
N PRO A 167 12.90 -1.62 -19.80
CA PRO A 167 14.01 -1.87 -18.90
C PRO A 167 13.60 -2.57 -17.59
N ASP A 168 12.45 -2.24 -17.03
CA ASP A 168 11.99 -2.78 -15.75
C ASP A 168 11.71 -4.28 -15.87
N LYS A 169 10.97 -4.68 -16.91
CA LYS A 169 10.72 -6.07 -17.32
C LYS A 169 11.94 -6.76 -17.95
N SER A 170 13.09 -6.07 -18.01
CA SER A 170 14.38 -6.60 -18.48
C SER A 170 14.42 -7.08 -19.93
N LYS A 171 13.46 -6.66 -20.78
CA LYS A 171 13.56 -6.78 -22.25
C LYS A 171 14.15 -5.47 -22.78
N HIS A 172 15.47 -5.36 -22.77
CA HIS A 172 16.20 -4.15 -23.20
C HIS A 172 16.43 -4.03 -24.72
N LEU A 173 15.82 -4.92 -25.51
CA LEU A 173 15.82 -4.89 -26.98
C LEU A 173 14.39 -4.76 -27.50
N GLU A 174 14.25 -4.29 -28.73
CA GLU A 174 13.08 -4.59 -29.54
C GLU A 174 13.16 -6.02 -30.07
N THR A 175 12.52 -6.96 -29.38
CA THR A 175 12.40 -8.35 -29.82
C THR A 175 11.13 -8.51 -30.65
N ALA A 176 11.23 -9.10 -31.84
CA ALA A 176 10.08 -9.53 -32.60
C ALA A 176 9.75 -10.98 -32.24
N THR A 177 8.62 -11.17 -31.57
CA THR A 177 8.07 -12.50 -31.27
C THR A 177 7.04 -12.86 -32.32
N THR A 178 7.12 -14.06 -32.88
CA THR A 178 6.09 -14.60 -33.77
C THR A 178 5.97 -16.12 -33.60
N ARG A 179 4.83 -16.67 -33.97
CA ARG A 179 4.57 -18.11 -33.96
C ARG A 179 4.62 -18.63 -35.39
N MET A 180 5.51 -19.57 -35.68
CA MET A 180 5.77 -20.08 -37.03
C MET A 180 5.71 -21.61 -37.04
N PHE A 181 4.85 -22.19 -37.88
CA PHE A 181 4.57 -23.63 -37.94
C PHE A 181 4.15 -24.24 -36.59
N GLY A 182 3.63 -23.42 -35.66
CA GLY A 182 3.27 -23.77 -34.28
C GLY A 182 4.41 -23.69 -33.25
N LEU A 183 5.65 -23.42 -33.67
CA LEU A 183 6.80 -23.11 -32.81
C LEU A 183 6.79 -21.62 -32.46
N ASP A 184 7.24 -21.26 -31.27
CA ASP A 184 7.37 -19.87 -30.83
C ASP A 184 8.81 -19.39 -31.08
N VAL A 185 8.97 -18.26 -31.78
CA VAL A 185 10.26 -17.79 -32.32
C VAL A 185 10.50 -16.33 -31.92
N ASP A 186 11.56 -16.08 -31.15
CA ASP A 186 12.03 -14.74 -30.75
C ASP A 186 13.23 -14.35 -31.62
N PHE A 187 13.11 -13.28 -32.42
CA PHE A 187 14.23 -12.72 -33.18
C PHE A 187 15.01 -11.71 -32.33
N VAL A 188 16.31 -11.97 -32.16
CA VAL A 188 17.25 -11.17 -31.36
C VAL A 188 18.52 -10.86 -32.16
N ASN A 189 19.12 -9.69 -31.97
CA ASN A 189 20.46 -9.42 -32.50
C ASN A 189 21.53 -9.93 -31.52
N LEU A 190 22.67 -10.37 -32.07
CA LEU A 190 23.90 -10.54 -31.32
C LEU A 190 24.33 -9.18 -30.77
N ARG A 191 24.76 -9.15 -29.51
CA ARG A 191 25.13 -7.90 -28.85
C ARG A 191 26.32 -8.06 -27.92
N LYS A 192 27.07 -6.98 -27.78
CA LYS A 192 28.07 -6.75 -26.74
C LYS A 192 27.42 -5.96 -25.61
N GLU A 193 27.72 -6.28 -24.36
CA GLU A 193 27.20 -5.59 -23.17
C GLU A 193 28.37 -5.03 -22.37
N THR A 194 28.33 -3.72 -22.06
CA THR A 194 29.28 -3.07 -21.14
C THR A 194 28.55 -2.61 -19.90
N TYR A 195 28.95 -3.12 -18.74
CA TYR A 195 28.34 -2.82 -17.44
C TYR A 195 29.09 -1.67 -16.76
N ALA A 196 28.35 -0.67 -16.25
CA ALA A 196 28.90 0.37 -15.38
C ALA A 196 28.64 -0.01 -13.92
N GLN A 197 29.58 0.28 -13.01
CA GLN A 197 29.51 -0.21 -11.62
C GLN A 197 28.20 0.13 -10.90
N ASP A 198 27.66 1.33 -11.15
CA ASP A 198 26.45 1.87 -10.51
C ASP A 198 25.16 1.66 -11.32
N SER A 199 25.24 1.10 -12.54
CA SER A 199 24.06 0.86 -13.41
C SER A 199 23.63 -0.60 -13.40
N ARG A 200 22.32 -0.85 -13.25
CA ARG A 200 21.68 -2.14 -13.54
C ARG A 200 21.66 -2.45 -15.05
N ASN A 201 21.63 -1.40 -15.88
CA ASN A 201 21.42 -1.52 -17.32
C ASN A 201 22.78 -1.37 -18.04
N PRO A 202 23.27 -2.38 -18.78
CA PRO A 202 24.48 -2.24 -19.59
C PRO A 202 24.22 -1.36 -20.81
N THR A 203 25.25 -0.68 -21.31
CA THR A 203 25.24 -0.16 -22.68
C THR A 203 25.41 -1.33 -23.65
N MET A 204 24.66 -1.31 -24.75
CA MET A 204 24.64 -2.39 -25.75
C MET A 204 25.09 -1.89 -27.11
N GLU A 205 25.95 -2.68 -27.74
CA GLU A 205 26.46 -2.48 -29.10
C GLU A 205 26.21 -3.77 -29.91
N PHE A 206 26.25 -3.70 -31.24
CA PHE A 206 26.31 -4.92 -32.05
C PHE A 206 27.61 -5.68 -31.74
N GLY A 207 27.52 -7.00 -31.58
CA GLY A 207 28.63 -7.83 -31.15
C GLY A 207 28.74 -9.12 -31.94
N THR A 208 29.91 -9.75 -31.89
CA THR A 208 30.16 -11.06 -32.49
C THR A 208 29.43 -12.18 -31.75
N ALA A 209 29.34 -13.37 -32.36
CA ALA A 209 28.77 -14.56 -31.71
C ALA A 209 29.58 -14.99 -30.46
N GLU A 210 30.89 -14.74 -30.44
CA GLU A 210 31.77 -14.99 -29.30
C GLU A 210 31.51 -14.00 -28.14
N GLU A 211 31.36 -12.70 -28.44
CA GLU A 211 31.01 -11.71 -27.42
C GLU A 211 29.58 -11.95 -26.85
N ASP A 212 28.64 -12.37 -27.69
CA ASP A 212 27.31 -12.79 -27.25
C ASP A 212 27.32 -14.11 -26.46
N ALA A 213 28.31 -14.99 -26.71
CA ALA A 213 28.52 -16.20 -25.91
C ALA A 213 29.07 -15.86 -24.52
N LEU A 214 30.13 -15.05 -24.45
CA LEU A 214 30.83 -14.69 -23.21
C LEU A 214 29.94 -13.94 -22.21
N ARG A 215 29.05 -13.07 -22.71
CA ARG A 215 28.13 -12.33 -21.84
C ARG A 215 26.97 -13.16 -21.28
N ARG A 216 26.83 -14.46 -21.59
CA ARG A 216 25.71 -15.30 -21.11
C ARG A 216 25.90 -15.85 -19.70
N ASP A 217 24.87 -16.49 -19.15
CA ASP A 217 24.85 -16.97 -17.77
C ASP A 217 25.70 -18.24 -17.55
N ALA A 218 25.57 -19.25 -18.41
CA ALA A 218 26.34 -20.48 -18.34
C ALA A 218 26.86 -20.93 -19.72
N THR A 219 28.01 -21.61 -19.74
CA THR A 219 28.65 -22.16 -20.97
C THR A 219 27.69 -23.04 -21.78
N ILE A 220 26.92 -23.90 -21.10
CA ILE A 220 25.90 -24.76 -21.72
C ILE A 220 24.73 -23.99 -22.37
N ASN A 221 24.55 -22.70 -22.05
CA ASN A 221 23.56 -21.79 -22.64
C ASN A 221 24.18 -20.80 -23.65
N ALA A 222 25.51 -20.86 -23.84
CA ALA A 222 26.29 -20.04 -24.77
C ALA A 222 26.60 -20.78 -26.09
N LEU A 223 25.95 -21.93 -26.31
CA LEU A 223 25.99 -22.70 -27.54
C LEU A 223 25.09 -22.07 -28.62
N PHE A 224 25.53 -22.13 -29.87
CA PHE A 224 24.76 -21.73 -31.04
C PHE A 224 24.63 -22.90 -32.03
N TYR A 225 23.58 -22.90 -32.84
CA TYR A 225 23.41 -23.79 -33.99
C TYR A 225 23.26 -22.93 -35.25
N ASN A 226 24.27 -22.96 -36.11
CA ASN A 226 24.32 -22.14 -37.32
C ASN A 226 23.41 -22.75 -38.39
N LEU A 227 22.44 -21.96 -38.86
CA LEU A 227 21.38 -22.48 -39.75
C LEU A 227 21.91 -22.80 -41.16
N HIS A 228 22.93 -22.07 -41.60
CA HIS A 228 23.54 -22.20 -42.92
C HIS A 228 24.46 -23.43 -43.01
N THR A 229 25.30 -23.67 -41.99
CA THR A 229 26.22 -24.82 -41.96
C THR A 229 25.57 -26.09 -41.40
N GLY A 230 24.54 -25.94 -40.55
CA GLY A 230 23.92 -27.03 -39.82
C GLY A 230 24.80 -27.65 -38.74
N LEU A 231 25.72 -26.87 -38.17
CA LEU A 231 26.68 -27.28 -37.13
C LEU A 231 26.44 -26.51 -35.83
N VAL A 232 26.76 -27.13 -34.69
CA VAL A 232 26.84 -26.44 -33.39
C VAL A 232 28.17 -25.70 -33.27
N GLU A 233 28.10 -24.42 -32.94
CA GLU A 233 29.22 -23.54 -32.61
C GLU A 233 29.30 -23.41 -31.08
N ASP A 234 30.49 -23.61 -30.51
CA ASP A 234 30.78 -23.51 -29.08
C ASP A 234 32.03 -22.67 -28.85
N PHE A 235 31.86 -21.45 -28.34
CA PHE A 235 32.93 -20.50 -28.06
C PHE A 235 33.40 -20.55 -26.59
N THR A 236 32.81 -21.41 -25.75
CA THR A 236 32.96 -21.34 -24.28
C THR A 236 33.29 -22.68 -23.61
N GLY A 237 33.29 -23.78 -24.36
CA GLY A 237 33.50 -25.13 -23.86
C GLY A 237 32.24 -25.80 -23.31
N GLY A 238 31.05 -25.25 -23.57
CA GLY A 238 29.76 -25.76 -23.09
C GLY A 238 29.47 -27.21 -23.50
N LEU A 239 30.00 -27.68 -24.64
CA LEU A 239 29.90 -29.09 -25.06
C LEU A 239 30.73 -30.04 -24.18
N SER A 240 31.78 -29.55 -23.52
CA SER A 240 32.59 -30.30 -22.56
C SER A 240 31.97 -30.29 -21.16
N ASP A 241 31.44 -29.13 -20.73
CA ASP A 241 30.73 -29.00 -19.46
C ASP A 241 29.44 -29.82 -19.45
N MET A 242 28.69 -29.84 -20.56
CA MET A 242 27.48 -30.64 -20.70
C MET A 242 27.75 -32.15 -20.59
N LYS A 243 28.84 -32.65 -21.19
CA LYS A 243 29.29 -34.05 -21.02
C LYS A 243 29.70 -34.35 -19.56
N SER A 244 30.25 -33.35 -18.88
CA SER A 244 30.71 -33.41 -17.49
C SER A 244 29.59 -33.15 -16.46
N ARG A 245 28.35 -32.87 -16.91
CA ARG A 245 27.21 -32.43 -16.08
C ARG A 245 27.53 -31.23 -15.19
N LEU A 246 28.20 -30.23 -15.75
CA LEU A 246 28.67 -29.05 -15.04
C LEU A 246 27.96 -27.77 -15.50
N ILE A 247 27.68 -26.86 -14.56
CA ILE A 247 27.21 -25.49 -14.79
C ILE A 247 28.37 -24.54 -14.46
N ARG A 248 28.99 -23.99 -15.51
CA ARG A 248 30.11 -23.04 -15.43
C ARG A 248 29.72 -21.70 -16.07
N THR A 249 30.25 -20.59 -15.57
CA THR A 249 30.10 -19.26 -16.18
C THR A 249 31.06 -19.10 -17.37
N PRO A 250 30.67 -18.45 -18.50
CA PRO A 250 31.59 -18.25 -19.63
C PRO A 250 32.80 -17.36 -19.32
N MET A 251 32.63 -16.41 -18.40
CA MET A 251 33.67 -15.53 -17.87
C MET A 251 33.97 -15.86 -16.40
N GLU A 252 34.90 -15.12 -15.81
CA GLU A 252 35.22 -15.19 -14.39
C GLU A 252 33.94 -15.00 -13.52
N PRO A 253 33.67 -15.86 -12.51
CA PRO A 253 32.41 -15.84 -11.78
C PRO A 253 32.11 -14.53 -11.02
N PHE A 254 33.11 -13.89 -10.41
CA PHE A 254 32.89 -12.67 -9.62
C PHE A 254 32.48 -11.50 -10.51
N GLN A 255 33.12 -11.32 -11.67
CA GLN A 255 32.63 -10.40 -12.70
C GLN A 255 31.21 -10.80 -13.15
N THR A 256 31.02 -12.06 -13.53
CA THR A 256 29.72 -12.56 -14.04
C THR A 256 28.55 -12.27 -13.09
N PHE A 257 28.74 -12.42 -11.79
CA PHE A 257 27.70 -12.15 -10.79
C PHE A 257 27.67 -10.69 -10.31
N THR A 258 28.70 -9.89 -10.54
CA THR A 258 28.67 -8.42 -10.29
C THR A 258 27.91 -7.67 -11.39
N ASP A 259 27.97 -8.18 -12.63
CA ASP A 259 27.35 -7.61 -13.83
C ASP A 259 25.82 -7.84 -13.88
N ASP A 260 25.33 -9.09 -13.72
CA ASP A 260 23.89 -9.36 -13.42
C ASP A 260 23.77 -10.41 -12.30
N PRO A 261 23.63 -9.99 -11.03
CA PRO A 261 23.49 -10.90 -9.89
C PRO A 261 22.36 -11.93 -9.99
N LEU A 262 21.33 -11.70 -10.82
CA LEU A 262 20.27 -12.71 -11.04
C LEU A 262 20.83 -14.01 -11.63
N ARG A 263 21.99 -13.98 -12.29
CA ARG A 263 22.69 -15.17 -12.82
C ARG A 263 22.91 -16.21 -11.73
N VAL A 264 23.16 -15.83 -10.47
CA VAL A 264 23.29 -16.76 -9.34
C VAL A 264 22.05 -17.65 -9.20
N LEU A 265 20.85 -17.05 -9.14
CA LEU A 265 19.59 -17.78 -9.04
C LEU A 265 19.28 -18.59 -10.32
N ARG A 266 19.66 -18.07 -11.49
CA ARG A 266 19.53 -18.80 -12.76
C ARG A 266 20.40 -20.05 -12.78
N LEU A 267 21.65 -19.98 -12.29
CA LEU A 267 22.56 -21.12 -12.22
C LEU A 267 22.04 -22.20 -11.25
N VAL A 268 21.53 -21.81 -10.08
CA VAL A 268 20.85 -22.73 -9.15
C VAL A 268 19.66 -23.42 -9.83
N ARG A 269 18.83 -22.68 -10.57
CA ARG A 269 17.72 -23.25 -11.36
C ARG A 269 18.18 -24.18 -12.47
N PHE A 270 19.30 -23.90 -13.15
CA PHE A 270 19.82 -24.80 -14.19
C PHE A 270 20.38 -26.09 -13.58
N ALA A 271 21.13 -25.98 -12.47
CA ALA A 271 21.62 -27.13 -11.71
C ALA A 271 20.47 -28.05 -11.27
N SER A 272 19.42 -27.50 -10.65
CA SER A 272 18.28 -28.30 -10.20
C SER A 272 17.34 -28.78 -11.32
N ARG A 273 17.20 -28.03 -12.43
CA ARG A 273 16.44 -28.49 -13.62
C ARG A 273 17.12 -29.66 -14.34
N LEU A 274 18.45 -29.63 -14.44
CA LEU A 274 19.24 -30.52 -15.30
C LEU A 274 19.93 -31.67 -14.53
N ASP A 275 19.91 -31.64 -13.19
CA ASP A 275 20.64 -32.58 -12.31
C ASP A 275 22.17 -32.49 -12.52
N PHE A 276 22.66 -31.24 -12.63
CA PHE A 276 24.06 -30.89 -12.90
C PHE A 276 24.69 -30.20 -11.67
N ALA A 277 26.00 -30.38 -11.47
CA ALA A 277 26.75 -29.66 -10.44
C ALA A 277 27.10 -28.22 -10.89
N ILE A 278 27.25 -27.30 -9.94
CA ILE A 278 27.80 -25.96 -10.20
C ILE A 278 29.33 -26.04 -10.09
N ASP A 279 30.06 -25.34 -10.96
CA ASP A 279 31.52 -25.23 -10.90
C ASP A 279 32.00 -24.71 -9.53
N SER A 280 33.12 -25.25 -9.02
CA SER A 280 33.60 -24.93 -7.67
C SER A 280 34.08 -23.48 -7.52
N ALA A 281 34.61 -22.86 -8.57
CA ALA A 281 34.96 -21.44 -8.56
C ALA A 281 33.70 -20.56 -8.52
N ALA A 282 32.67 -20.91 -9.29
CA ALA A 282 31.38 -20.23 -9.23
C ALA A 282 30.72 -20.39 -7.85
N THR A 283 30.69 -21.61 -7.33
CA THR A 283 30.16 -21.97 -6.00
C THR A 283 30.80 -21.15 -4.88
N ALA A 284 32.14 -21.03 -4.88
CA ALA A 284 32.87 -20.24 -3.87
C ALA A 284 32.53 -18.75 -3.88
N VAL A 285 32.19 -18.20 -5.06
CA VAL A 285 31.89 -16.78 -5.25
C VAL A 285 30.41 -16.44 -5.02
N MET A 286 29.49 -17.39 -5.19
CA MET A 286 28.05 -17.18 -4.92
C MET A 286 27.75 -16.80 -3.46
N ALA A 287 28.61 -17.18 -2.53
CA ALA A 287 28.51 -16.85 -1.09
C ALA A 287 29.32 -15.60 -0.69
N ASP A 288 29.96 -14.89 -1.63
CA ASP A 288 30.66 -13.64 -1.34
C ASP A 288 29.66 -12.53 -0.98
N THR A 289 29.89 -11.81 0.12
CA THR A 289 28.96 -10.77 0.60
C THR A 289 28.69 -9.70 -0.46
N ARG A 290 29.67 -9.35 -1.30
CA ARG A 290 29.51 -8.36 -2.37
C ARG A 290 28.54 -8.84 -3.44
N VAL A 291 28.51 -10.15 -3.72
CA VAL A 291 27.57 -10.77 -4.66
C VAL A 291 26.18 -10.89 -4.04
N LEU A 292 26.09 -11.24 -2.75
CA LEU A 292 24.82 -11.28 -2.01
C LEU A 292 24.19 -9.89 -1.91
N ASP A 293 24.96 -8.84 -1.60
CA ASP A 293 24.48 -7.46 -1.49
C ASP A 293 24.13 -6.88 -2.87
N ALA A 294 24.88 -7.21 -3.92
CA ALA A 294 24.49 -6.89 -5.29
C ALA A 294 23.18 -7.60 -5.70
N LEU A 295 22.96 -8.86 -5.29
CA LEU A 295 21.71 -9.58 -5.48
C LEU A 295 20.54 -8.99 -4.67
N LYS A 296 20.79 -8.45 -3.47
CA LYS A 296 19.79 -7.72 -2.68
C LYS A 296 19.42 -6.38 -3.34
N LEU A 297 20.41 -5.57 -3.74
CA LEU A 297 20.23 -4.16 -4.12
C LEU A 297 20.01 -3.93 -5.63
N LYS A 298 20.75 -4.59 -6.53
CA LYS A 298 20.68 -4.31 -7.98
C LYS A 298 19.49 -4.98 -8.68
N ILE A 299 18.87 -5.99 -8.07
CA ILE A 299 17.86 -6.85 -8.70
C ILE A 299 16.48 -6.60 -8.09
N SER A 300 15.48 -6.34 -8.93
CA SER A 300 14.11 -6.16 -8.45
C SER A 300 13.49 -7.49 -7.99
N ARG A 301 12.65 -7.42 -6.95
CA ARG A 301 12.13 -8.59 -6.23
C ARG A 301 11.21 -9.45 -7.09
N GLU A 302 10.62 -8.87 -8.13
CA GLU A 302 9.82 -9.57 -9.14
C GLU A 302 10.69 -10.49 -10.01
N ARG A 303 11.93 -10.10 -10.36
CA ARG A 303 12.87 -10.98 -11.09
C ARG A 303 13.28 -12.17 -10.22
N VAL A 304 13.50 -11.94 -8.92
CA VAL A 304 13.76 -13.01 -7.93
C VAL A 304 12.57 -13.95 -7.84
N GLY A 305 11.35 -13.40 -7.73
CA GLY A 305 10.09 -14.15 -7.75
C GLY A 305 9.92 -15.04 -8.97
N VAL A 306 10.20 -14.53 -10.18
CA VAL A 306 10.09 -15.30 -11.43
C VAL A 306 11.08 -16.47 -11.49
N GLU A 307 12.31 -16.32 -10.99
CA GLU A 307 13.26 -17.44 -10.95
C GLU A 307 12.94 -18.43 -9.82
N MET A 308 12.45 -17.97 -8.67
CA MET A 308 11.90 -18.80 -7.60
C MET A 308 10.69 -19.62 -8.05
N GLU A 309 9.74 -19.00 -8.75
CA GLU A 309 8.56 -19.68 -9.31
C GLU A 309 8.98 -20.83 -10.23
N LYS A 310 9.91 -20.58 -11.15
CA LYS A 310 10.44 -21.61 -12.06
C LYS A 310 11.23 -22.71 -11.33
N MET A 311 11.84 -22.42 -10.18
CA MET A 311 12.51 -23.43 -9.34
C MET A 311 11.51 -24.30 -8.58
N LEU A 312 10.44 -23.71 -8.03
CA LEU A 312 9.42 -24.41 -7.24
C LEU A 312 8.34 -25.11 -8.08
N LYS A 313 8.18 -24.71 -9.35
CA LYS A 313 7.47 -25.47 -10.40
C LYS A 313 8.40 -26.44 -11.18
N GLY A 314 9.68 -26.50 -10.80
CA GLY A 314 10.68 -27.32 -11.49
C GLY A 314 10.58 -28.81 -11.18
N LYS A 315 11.41 -29.63 -11.85
CA LYS A 315 11.46 -31.09 -11.62
C LYS A 315 12.08 -31.49 -10.27
N ARG A 316 12.95 -30.64 -9.69
CA ARG A 316 13.67 -30.92 -8.43
C ARG A 316 13.65 -29.72 -7.46
N PRO A 317 12.47 -29.29 -6.97
CA PRO A 317 12.34 -28.15 -6.07
C PRO A 317 13.14 -28.33 -4.77
N ARG A 318 13.23 -29.55 -4.23
CA ARG A 318 14.11 -29.89 -3.09
C ARG A 318 15.57 -29.55 -3.36
N SER A 319 16.11 -29.91 -4.52
CA SER A 319 17.49 -29.58 -4.91
C SER A 319 17.70 -28.07 -5.06
N SER A 320 16.69 -27.32 -5.50
CA SER A 320 16.74 -25.85 -5.54
C SER A 320 16.86 -25.24 -4.14
N LEU A 321 16.03 -25.71 -3.19
CA LEU A 321 16.04 -25.21 -1.81
C LEU A 321 17.31 -25.60 -1.05
N ASP A 322 17.85 -26.80 -1.28
CA ASP A 322 19.11 -27.24 -0.70
C ASP A 322 20.31 -26.41 -1.19
N LEU A 323 20.36 -26.10 -2.49
CA LEU A 323 21.34 -25.16 -3.05
C LEU A 323 21.19 -23.75 -2.47
N ILE A 324 19.95 -23.23 -2.33
CA ILE A 324 19.70 -21.92 -1.70
C ILE A 324 20.22 -21.88 -0.24
N ARG A 325 20.04 -22.96 0.53
CA ARG A 325 20.55 -23.08 1.90
C ARG A 325 22.07 -23.17 1.93
N THR A 326 22.66 -24.07 1.14
CA THR A 326 24.12 -24.35 1.16
C THR A 326 24.98 -23.20 0.62
N LEU A 327 24.43 -22.39 -0.28
CA LEU A 327 25.09 -21.21 -0.86
C LEU A 327 24.81 -19.92 -0.08
N GLY A 328 24.05 -19.96 1.03
CA GLY A 328 23.72 -18.77 1.84
C GLY A 328 22.74 -17.79 1.18
N LEU A 329 22.08 -18.18 0.09
CA LEU A 329 21.26 -17.29 -0.76
C LEU A 329 19.91 -16.90 -0.14
N TYR A 330 19.48 -17.59 0.92
CA TYR A 330 18.14 -17.44 1.50
C TYR A 330 17.79 -15.98 1.86
N GLU A 331 18.70 -15.28 2.53
CA GLU A 331 18.51 -13.88 2.91
C GLU A 331 18.50 -12.92 1.71
N ALA A 332 19.28 -13.22 0.66
CA ALA A 332 19.28 -12.41 -0.56
C ALA A 332 17.99 -12.55 -1.38
N ILE A 333 17.24 -13.63 -1.15
CA ILE A 333 15.93 -13.92 -1.75
C ILE A 333 14.80 -13.30 -0.89
N PHE A 334 14.77 -13.57 0.42
CA PHE A 334 13.64 -13.23 1.30
C PHE A 334 13.80 -11.89 2.07
N THR A 335 14.59 -10.95 1.54
CA THR A 335 14.76 -9.59 2.10
C THR A 335 13.69 -8.60 1.63
N ASP A 336 13.30 -7.66 2.49
CA ASP A 336 12.61 -6.43 2.08
C ASP A 336 13.66 -5.38 1.60
N PRO A 337 13.56 -4.83 0.38
CA PRO A 337 14.47 -3.79 -0.08
C PRO A 337 14.14 -2.39 0.48
N ASN A 338 12.99 -2.21 1.14
CA ASN A 338 12.49 -0.89 1.56
C ASN A 338 12.83 -0.51 3.01
N GLY A 339 13.71 -1.27 3.68
CA GLY A 339 14.36 -0.85 4.92
C GLY A 339 13.78 -1.41 6.22
N THR A 340 12.96 -2.46 6.18
CA THR A 340 12.65 -3.22 7.41
C THR A 340 13.66 -4.34 7.60
N GLU A 341 14.56 -4.24 8.60
CA GLU A 341 15.34 -5.40 9.03
C GLU A 341 14.38 -6.48 9.55
N HIS A 342 14.40 -7.66 8.94
CA HIS A 342 13.65 -8.82 9.38
C HIS A 342 14.57 -9.71 10.22
N PRO A 343 14.13 -10.23 11.39
CA PRO A 343 14.99 -11.11 12.17
C PRO A 343 15.34 -12.37 11.37
N GLN A 344 16.63 -12.74 11.36
CA GLN A 344 17.13 -13.89 10.62
C GLN A 344 16.54 -15.19 11.20
N PRO A 345 15.91 -16.06 10.39
CA PRO A 345 15.35 -17.31 10.86
C PRO A 345 16.43 -18.40 10.94
N ASP A 346 16.29 -19.35 11.87
CA ASP A 346 17.19 -20.51 11.92
C ASP A 346 16.97 -21.44 10.70
N LEU A 347 18.01 -21.56 9.87
CA LEU A 347 18.03 -22.45 8.71
C LEU A 347 18.61 -23.85 9.02
N SER A 348 19.11 -24.08 10.24
CA SER A 348 19.83 -25.31 10.62
C SER A 348 18.99 -26.57 10.34
N LYS A 349 17.73 -26.56 10.77
CA LYS A 349 16.77 -27.66 10.61
C LYS A 349 15.93 -27.58 9.33
N TRP A 350 16.01 -26.51 8.54
CA TRP A 350 15.12 -26.29 7.37
C TRP A 350 15.19 -27.46 6.36
N HIS A 351 16.35 -28.11 6.25
CA HIS A 351 16.55 -29.30 5.43
C HIS A 351 15.62 -30.46 5.79
N LEU A 352 15.31 -30.67 7.07
CA LEU A 352 14.37 -31.71 7.52
C LEU A 352 12.98 -31.52 6.90
N VAL A 353 12.59 -30.28 6.60
CA VAL A 353 11.26 -29.93 6.09
C VAL A 353 11.16 -30.15 4.59
N TYR A 354 12.12 -29.66 3.79
CA TYR A 354 12.10 -29.91 2.36
C TYR A 354 12.45 -31.36 2.00
N ASP A 355 13.30 -32.03 2.79
CA ASP A 355 13.54 -33.46 2.64
C ASP A 355 12.30 -34.28 2.99
N LEU A 356 11.52 -33.87 4.00
CA LEU A 356 10.26 -34.55 4.31
C LEU A 356 9.24 -34.41 3.18
N LEU A 357 9.09 -33.22 2.58
CA LEU A 357 8.20 -33.04 1.44
C LEU A 357 8.68 -33.84 0.20
N ASP A 358 9.99 -33.89 -0.07
CA ASP A 358 10.56 -34.68 -1.18
C ASP A 358 10.32 -36.19 -0.97
N ASN A 359 10.51 -36.69 0.25
CA ASN A 359 10.18 -38.07 0.62
C ASN A 359 8.68 -38.36 0.47
N LEU A 360 7.81 -37.42 0.83
CA LEU A 360 6.36 -37.55 0.65
C LEU A 360 5.96 -37.55 -0.84
N VAL A 361 6.65 -36.78 -1.70
CA VAL A 361 6.49 -36.80 -3.16
C VAL A 361 6.95 -38.14 -3.75
N CYS A 362 8.15 -38.61 -3.39
CA CYS A 362 8.72 -39.85 -3.92
C CYS A 362 7.94 -41.10 -3.47
N ASN A 363 7.35 -41.09 -2.27
CA ASN A 363 6.49 -42.15 -1.75
C ASN A 363 4.99 -41.85 -1.98
N LYS A 364 4.66 -41.18 -3.10
CA LYS A 364 3.26 -40.99 -3.51
C LYS A 364 2.63 -42.34 -3.89
N ALA A 365 1.66 -42.77 -3.09
CA ALA A 365 0.82 -43.93 -3.34
C ALA A 365 -0.66 -43.56 -3.11
N PRO A 366 -1.63 -44.27 -3.68
CA PRO A 366 -3.05 -44.01 -3.42
C PRO A 366 -3.35 -44.02 -1.90
N GLY A 367 -3.86 -42.92 -1.37
CA GLY A 367 -4.14 -42.76 0.06
C GLY A 367 -2.97 -42.32 0.95
N SER A 368 -1.74 -42.21 0.45
CA SER A 368 -0.64 -41.64 1.26
C SER A 368 -0.82 -40.12 1.46
N ILE A 369 -0.29 -39.58 2.57
CA ILE A 369 -0.39 -38.16 2.97
C ILE A 369 -0.26 -37.19 1.78
N TYR A 370 0.73 -37.40 0.91
CA TYR A 370 0.95 -36.52 -0.24
C TYR A 370 -0.18 -36.62 -1.28
N ASP A 371 -0.62 -37.83 -1.63
CA ASP A 371 -1.72 -38.00 -2.57
C ASP A 371 -3.03 -37.43 -2.00
N VAL A 372 -3.29 -37.59 -0.70
CA VAL A 372 -4.50 -37.10 -0.04
C VAL A 372 -4.55 -35.57 -0.01
N LEU A 373 -3.43 -34.90 0.28
CA LEU A 373 -3.37 -33.44 0.45
C LEU A 373 -3.05 -32.67 -0.85
N VAL A 374 -2.27 -33.24 -1.77
CA VAL A 374 -1.78 -32.55 -2.97
C VAL A 374 -2.40 -33.13 -4.24
N LYS A 375 -3.59 -32.61 -4.59
CA LYS A 375 -4.43 -33.07 -5.71
C LYS A 375 -4.24 -32.32 -7.04
N SER A 376 -3.37 -31.32 -7.11
CA SER A 376 -3.09 -30.57 -8.36
C SER A 376 -1.68 -29.97 -8.38
N ASP A 377 -1.19 -29.62 -9.57
CA ASP A 377 0.12 -28.97 -9.75
C ASP A 377 0.19 -27.59 -9.08
N GLU A 378 -0.94 -26.87 -8.99
CA GLU A 378 -1.04 -25.64 -8.20
C GLU A 378 -0.89 -25.92 -6.70
N ALA A 379 -1.52 -26.98 -6.17
CA ALA A 379 -1.34 -27.38 -4.78
C ALA A 379 0.10 -27.83 -4.51
N ALA A 380 0.77 -28.49 -5.46
CA ALA A 380 2.18 -28.86 -5.35
C ALA A 380 3.07 -27.61 -5.33
N TYR A 381 2.83 -26.65 -6.21
CA TYR A 381 3.52 -25.35 -6.22
C TYR A 381 3.33 -24.59 -4.89
N PHE A 382 2.11 -24.56 -4.34
CA PHE A 382 1.86 -23.94 -3.04
C PHE A 382 2.54 -24.69 -1.90
N ALA A 383 2.58 -26.03 -1.91
CA ALA A 383 3.33 -26.81 -0.91
C ALA A 383 4.82 -26.44 -0.89
N TRP A 384 5.46 -26.30 -2.05
CA TRP A 384 6.88 -25.91 -2.14
C TRP A 384 7.14 -24.46 -1.73
N ASN A 385 6.21 -23.52 -1.99
CA ASN A 385 6.30 -22.15 -1.46
C ASN A 385 6.10 -22.09 0.06
N LEU A 386 5.16 -22.89 0.60
CA LEU A 386 4.94 -23.02 2.03
C LEU A 386 6.22 -23.53 2.73
N VAL A 387 6.87 -24.55 2.19
CA VAL A 387 8.19 -25.03 2.66
C VAL A 387 9.27 -23.93 2.61
N ALA A 388 9.27 -23.08 1.58
CA ALA A 388 10.26 -22.02 1.45
C ALA A 388 10.14 -20.93 2.53
N VAL A 389 8.93 -20.66 3.05
CA VAL A 389 8.70 -19.64 4.10
C VAL A 389 8.63 -20.20 5.52
N ILE A 390 8.68 -21.53 5.71
CA ILE A 390 8.61 -22.17 7.03
C ILE A 390 9.67 -21.68 8.04
N PRO A 391 10.93 -21.35 7.68
CA PRO A 391 11.89 -20.81 8.65
C PRO A 391 11.40 -19.58 9.43
N TYR A 392 10.63 -18.69 8.78
CA TYR A 392 10.02 -17.52 9.43
C TYR A 392 8.79 -17.81 10.29
N SER A 393 8.43 -19.08 10.52
CA SER A 393 7.26 -19.47 11.34
C SER A 393 7.51 -19.45 12.85
N HIS A 394 8.78 -19.45 13.28
CA HIS A 394 9.20 -19.38 14.69
C HIS A 394 9.84 -18.04 15.09
N VAL A 395 9.90 -17.08 14.16
CA VAL A 395 10.46 -15.75 14.42
C VAL A 395 9.40 -14.92 15.16
N GLU A 396 9.60 -14.74 16.46
CA GLU A 396 8.77 -13.87 17.28
C GLU A 396 8.92 -12.40 16.85
N LYS A 397 7.82 -11.63 16.94
CA LYS A 397 7.86 -10.17 16.71
C LYS A 397 8.07 -9.47 18.04
N GLU A 398 9.24 -8.85 18.20
CA GLU A 398 9.41 -7.84 19.24
C GLU A 398 8.50 -6.63 18.97
N SER A 399 8.01 -6.01 20.06
CA SER A 399 7.18 -4.80 20.14
C SER A 399 5.68 -4.91 19.71
N PRO A 400 4.73 -4.61 20.64
CA PRO A 400 3.29 -4.61 20.36
C PRO A 400 2.81 -3.25 19.80
N LEU A 401 2.81 -3.10 18.46
CA LEU A 401 2.15 -1.96 17.79
C LEU A 401 0.61 -2.00 17.95
N PRO A 402 -0.08 -0.85 17.95
CA PRO A 402 -1.50 -0.75 18.30
C PRO A 402 -2.43 -1.48 17.31
N LYS A 403 -3.51 -2.06 17.85
CA LYS A 403 -4.45 -2.96 17.15
C LYS A 403 -5.38 -2.23 16.16
N SER A 404 -4.84 -1.67 15.08
CA SER A 404 -5.62 -0.95 14.03
C SER A 404 -5.34 -1.43 12.59
N ARG A 405 -5.00 -2.71 12.42
CA ARG A 405 -5.17 -3.53 11.20
C ARG A 405 -4.78 -4.97 11.55
N ALA A 406 -5.34 -5.96 10.85
CA ALA A 406 -4.99 -7.37 11.08
C ALA A 406 -3.61 -7.67 10.48
N THR A 407 -2.55 -7.45 11.26
CA THR A 407 -1.15 -7.56 10.83
C THR A 407 -0.88 -8.90 10.14
N LEU A 408 -0.10 -8.85 9.05
CA LEU A 408 0.29 -10.05 8.32
C LEU A 408 1.34 -10.86 9.10
N PRO A 409 1.29 -12.20 9.05
CA PRO A 409 2.37 -13.08 9.49
C PRO A 409 3.70 -12.69 8.83
N LEU A 410 4.83 -12.91 9.51
CA LEU A 410 6.14 -12.64 8.91
C LEU A 410 6.38 -13.53 7.69
N THR A 411 5.95 -14.79 7.73
CA THR A 411 5.93 -15.73 6.59
C THR A 411 5.22 -15.18 5.34
N THR A 412 4.19 -14.34 5.51
CA THR A 412 3.51 -13.67 4.40
C THR A 412 4.26 -12.42 3.95
N LEU A 413 4.80 -11.63 4.89
CA LEU A 413 5.55 -10.42 4.57
C LEU A 413 6.80 -10.72 3.73
N VAL A 414 7.60 -11.72 4.13
CA VAL A 414 8.81 -12.11 3.38
C VAL A 414 8.50 -12.66 1.99
N ALA A 415 7.36 -13.35 1.82
CA ALA A 415 6.88 -13.79 0.52
C ALA A 415 6.45 -12.60 -0.36
N ARG A 416 5.70 -11.66 0.22
CA ARG A 416 5.15 -10.50 -0.48
C ARG A 416 6.22 -9.46 -0.84
N GLU A 417 7.25 -9.27 -0.03
CA GLU A 417 8.32 -8.31 -0.34
C GLU A 417 9.53 -8.93 -1.04
N GLY A 418 10.06 -10.05 -0.55
CA GLY A 418 11.29 -10.65 -1.09
C GLY A 418 11.14 -11.31 -2.45
N ILE A 419 10.01 -11.99 -2.69
CA ILE A 419 9.73 -12.68 -3.96
C ILE A 419 8.49 -12.16 -4.70
N LYS A 420 7.88 -11.07 -4.21
CA LYS A 420 6.66 -10.43 -4.78
C LYS A 420 5.55 -11.45 -5.09
N ALA A 421 5.32 -12.35 -4.13
CA ALA A 421 4.34 -13.44 -4.23
C ALA A 421 2.94 -12.92 -4.61
N PRO A 422 2.23 -13.55 -5.57
CA PRO A 422 0.86 -13.16 -5.93
C PRO A 422 -0.10 -13.23 -4.74
N ASN A 423 -1.16 -12.39 -4.76
CA ASN A 423 -2.15 -12.31 -3.68
C ASN A 423 -2.68 -13.68 -3.26
N LYS A 424 -3.12 -14.53 -4.20
CA LYS A 424 -3.62 -15.89 -3.91
C LYS A 424 -2.61 -16.75 -3.13
N LEU A 425 -1.31 -16.60 -3.37
CA LEU A 425 -0.27 -17.30 -2.61
C LEU A 425 -0.07 -16.66 -1.23
N CYS A 426 -0.08 -15.33 -1.12
CA CYS A 426 -0.07 -14.63 0.16
C CYS A 426 -1.27 -15.02 1.05
N ASP A 427 -2.46 -15.19 0.46
CA ASP A 427 -3.68 -15.61 1.15
C ASP A 427 -3.54 -17.05 1.67
N VAL A 428 -3.04 -17.98 0.84
CA VAL A 428 -2.76 -19.38 1.24
C VAL A 428 -1.71 -19.45 2.37
N ILE A 429 -0.61 -18.69 2.30
CA ILE A 429 0.40 -18.61 3.36
C ILE A 429 -0.20 -18.02 4.65
N THR A 430 -1.02 -16.97 4.52
CA THR A 430 -1.69 -16.32 5.67
C THR A 430 -2.66 -17.27 6.36
N ALA A 431 -3.49 -17.99 5.59
CA ALA A 431 -4.44 -18.96 6.10
C ALA A 431 -3.73 -20.15 6.76
N ALA A 432 -2.71 -20.72 6.10
CA ALA A 432 -1.91 -21.82 6.64
C ALA A 432 -1.26 -21.47 7.99
N HIS A 433 -0.68 -20.27 8.10
CA HIS A 433 -0.09 -19.80 9.35
C HIS A 433 -1.13 -19.54 10.45
N ARG A 434 -2.27 -18.91 10.11
CA ARG A 434 -3.33 -18.58 11.08
C ARG A 434 -4.14 -19.80 11.55
N HIS A 435 -4.30 -20.82 10.72
CA HIS A 435 -5.07 -22.03 11.04
C HIS A 435 -4.23 -23.20 11.54
N ARG A 436 -2.89 -23.14 11.45
CA ARG A 436 -1.99 -24.15 12.03
C ARG A 436 -2.37 -24.54 13.47
N PRO A 437 -2.64 -23.62 14.43
CA PRO A 437 -3.02 -24.01 15.79
C PRO A 437 -4.33 -24.80 15.87
N ASP A 438 -5.37 -24.38 15.12
CA ASP A 438 -6.65 -25.10 15.03
C ASP A 438 -6.44 -26.54 14.49
N ILE A 439 -5.63 -26.67 13.43
CA ILE A 439 -5.35 -27.93 12.75
C ILE A 439 -4.57 -28.87 13.66
N THR A 440 -3.48 -28.39 14.27
CA THR A 440 -2.65 -29.20 15.18
C THR A 440 -3.42 -29.62 16.43
N ALA A 441 -4.28 -28.76 16.98
CA ALA A 441 -5.18 -29.12 18.08
C ALA A 441 -6.18 -30.22 17.67
N LEU A 442 -6.83 -30.09 16.50
CA LEU A 442 -7.75 -31.13 16.03
C LEU A 442 -7.04 -32.47 15.78
N LYS A 443 -5.83 -32.45 15.22
CA LYS A 443 -4.98 -33.64 15.07
C LYS A 443 -4.68 -34.30 16.41
N GLN A 444 -4.33 -33.53 17.44
CA GLN A 444 -4.08 -34.06 18.79
C GLN A 444 -5.34 -34.72 19.40
N ILE A 445 -6.51 -34.09 19.29
CA ILE A 445 -7.79 -34.63 19.78
C ILE A 445 -8.17 -35.94 19.07
N VAL A 446 -7.90 -36.03 17.76
CA VAL A 446 -8.08 -37.26 16.96
C VAL A 446 -7.11 -38.37 17.40
N CYS A 447 -5.82 -38.06 17.56
CA CYS A 447 -4.81 -39.03 18.04
C CYS A 447 -5.12 -39.53 19.46
N ALA A 448 -5.63 -38.66 20.33
CA ALA A 448 -6.09 -38.98 21.69
C ALA A 448 -7.41 -39.79 21.72
N LYS A 449 -8.10 -39.95 20.57
CA LYS A 449 -9.37 -40.68 20.41
C LYS A 449 -10.50 -40.15 21.29
N GLU A 450 -10.54 -38.83 21.50
CA GLU A 450 -11.62 -38.20 22.26
C GLU A 450 -12.99 -38.31 21.56
N SER A 451 -14.06 -38.38 22.35
CA SER A 451 -15.46 -38.45 21.86
C SER A 451 -15.94 -37.19 21.13
N THR A 452 -15.13 -36.13 21.13
CA THR A 452 -15.28 -34.88 20.38
C THR A 452 -14.77 -35.02 18.93
N ALA A 453 -13.66 -35.74 18.72
CA ALA A 453 -13.06 -35.93 17.39
C ALA A 453 -13.89 -36.80 16.44
N THR A 454 -14.72 -37.70 16.96
CA THR A 454 -15.57 -38.60 16.15
C THR A 454 -16.81 -37.91 15.56
N LYS A 455 -17.02 -36.62 15.85
CA LYS A 455 -18.20 -35.86 15.42
C LYS A 455 -18.00 -35.22 14.05
N ARG A 456 -18.63 -35.80 13.02
CA ARG A 456 -18.57 -35.38 11.61
C ARG A 456 -18.87 -33.89 11.40
N ASP A 457 -19.82 -33.35 12.15
CA ASP A 457 -20.22 -31.95 12.13
C ASP A 457 -19.12 -31.01 12.64
N ILE A 458 -18.48 -31.33 13.77
CA ILE A 458 -17.37 -30.53 14.34
C ILE A 458 -16.20 -30.50 13.36
N VAL A 459 -15.77 -31.68 12.89
CA VAL A 459 -14.62 -31.81 11.97
C VAL A 459 -14.91 -31.16 10.62
N GLY A 460 -16.09 -31.40 10.03
CA GLY A 460 -16.49 -30.79 8.77
C GLY A 460 -16.63 -29.26 8.85
N MET A 461 -17.09 -28.72 9.98
CA MET A 461 -17.14 -27.27 10.20
C MET A 461 -15.77 -26.64 10.43
N ALA A 462 -14.82 -27.35 11.06
CA ALA A 462 -13.42 -26.92 11.15
C ALA A 462 -12.79 -26.82 9.75
N ILE A 463 -12.98 -27.84 8.89
CA ILE A 463 -12.50 -27.80 7.50
C ILE A 463 -13.14 -26.64 6.71
N ARG A 464 -14.45 -26.40 6.86
CA ARG A 464 -15.12 -25.23 6.25
C ARG A 464 -14.60 -23.88 6.76
N LYS A 465 -14.15 -23.78 8.02
CA LYS A 465 -13.52 -22.57 8.59
C LYS A 465 -12.18 -22.27 7.88
N TRP A 466 -11.35 -23.31 7.68
CA TRP A 466 -10.03 -23.19 7.05
C TRP A 466 -10.08 -22.86 5.55
N ASP A 467 -11.11 -23.34 4.84
CA ASP A 467 -11.28 -23.12 3.40
C ASP A 467 -11.95 -21.76 3.05
N GLY A 468 -12.28 -20.94 4.05
CA GLY A 468 -13.26 -19.84 3.97
C GLY A 468 -12.97 -18.67 3.02
N GLN A 469 -11.83 -18.65 2.33
CA GLN A 469 -11.49 -17.63 1.31
C GLN A 469 -10.87 -18.22 0.02
N GLY A 470 -10.69 -19.54 -0.09
CA GLY A 470 -10.11 -20.18 -1.27
C GLY A 470 -9.73 -21.64 -1.02
N SER A 471 -10.00 -22.51 -2.01
CA SER A 471 -10.09 -23.97 -1.85
C SER A 471 -8.75 -24.71 -1.68
N HIS A 472 -8.09 -24.44 -0.57
CA HIS A 472 -6.72 -24.86 -0.29
C HIS A 472 -6.50 -25.36 1.16
N TRP A 473 -7.56 -25.69 1.92
CA TRP A 473 -7.42 -26.23 3.29
C TRP A 473 -6.42 -27.41 3.39
N ARG A 474 -6.37 -28.28 2.37
CA ARG A 474 -5.47 -29.44 2.32
C ARG A 474 -3.98 -29.04 2.40
N VAL A 475 -3.55 -27.96 1.75
CA VAL A 475 -2.15 -27.49 1.85
C VAL A 475 -1.87 -26.70 3.13
N GLN A 476 -2.90 -26.16 3.80
CA GLN A 476 -2.76 -25.62 5.15
C GLN A 476 -2.49 -26.75 6.17
N VAL A 477 -3.13 -27.91 6.00
CA VAL A 477 -2.85 -29.11 6.80
C VAL A 477 -1.44 -29.64 6.53
N LEU A 478 -1.00 -29.65 5.28
CA LEU A 478 0.37 -30.00 4.92
C LEU A 478 1.38 -29.03 5.56
N TYR A 479 1.11 -27.73 5.60
CA TYR A 479 1.95 -26.76 6.32
C TYR A 479 1.99 -27.02 7.83
N ALA A 480 0.85 -27.34 8.46
CA ALA A 480 0.81 -27.66 9.88
C ALA A 480 1.67 -28.90 10.22
N LEU A 481 1.61 -29.96 9.38
CA LEU A 481 2.49 -31.13 9.45
C LEU A 481 3.96 -30.74 9.30
N LEU A 482 4.30 -29.94 8.28
CA LEU A 482 5.67 -29.55 7.96
C LEU A 482 6.31 -28.63 9.02
N VAL A 483 5.53 -27.82 9.75
CA VAL A 483 6.02 -27.07 10.90
C VAL A 483 6.10 -27.94 12.17
N GLU A 484 5.13 -28.82 12.43
CA GLU A 484 5.25 -29.78 13.56
C GLU A 484 6.47 -30.70 13.38
N ALA A 485 6.82 -31.04 12.14
CA ALA A 485 8.04 -31.76 11.79
C ALA A 485 9.33 -30.98 12.14
N LEU A 486 9.37 -29.66 11.88
CA LEU A 486 10.49 -28.78 12.23
C LEU A 486 10.69 -28.67 13.75
N GLU A 487 9.58 -28.64 14.49
CA GLU A 487 9.56 -28.60 15.95
C GLU A 487 10.02 -29.93 16.57
N LYS A 488 9.42 -31.05 16.14
CA LYS A 488 9.47 -32.33 16.88
C LYS A 488 10.46 -33.37 16.34
N LEU A 489 10.82 -33.37 15.06
CA LEU A 489 11.67 -34.46 14.52
C LEU A 489 13.13 -34.30 14.97
N PRO A 490 13.75 -35.32 15.60
CA PRO A 490 15.18 -35.34 15.84
C PRO A 490 15.95 -35.60 14.54
N SER A 491 17.16 -35.04 14.43
CA SER A 491 17.90 -34.95 13.17
C SER A 491 18.43 -36.27 12.57
N GLY A 492 18.18 -37.45 13.18
CA GLY A 492 18.86 -38.69 12.80
C GLY A 492 18.14 -40.02 13.04
N SER A 493 16.85 -40.03 13.37
CA SER A 493 16.09 -41.26 13.66
C SER A 493 15.02 -41.52 12.60
N ASN A 494 15.04 -42.72 12.01
CA ASN A 494 13.99 -43.16 11.08
C ASN A 494 12.74 -43.68 11.79
N ALA A 495 12.87 -44.19 13.03
CA ALA A 495 11.72 -44.67 13.82
C ALA A 495 10.80 -43.49 14.18
N ASP A 496 11.37 -42.42 14.76
CA ASP A 496 10.61 -41.23 15.17
C ASP A 496 9.92 -40.53 13.97
N ARG A 497 10.49 -40.66 12.76
CA ARG A 497 9.89 -40.19 11.50
C ARG A 497 8.71 -41.06 11.05
N ILE A 498 8.79 -42.38 11.21
CA ILE A 498 7.70 -43.30 10.90
C ILE A 498 6.54 -43.09 11.87
N ASP A 499 6.82 -42.98 13.17
CA ASP A 499 5.80 -42.76 14.19
C ASP A 499 5.12 -41.40 14.02
N PHE A 500 5.89 -40.33 13.77
CA PHE A 500 5.36 -39.00 13.45
C PHE A 500 4.45 -39.00 12.21
N LEU A 501 4.83 -39.70 11.14
CA LEU A 501 4.01 -39.79 9.93
C LEU A 501 2.79 -40.70 10.10
N SER A 502 2.88 -41.76 10.90
CA SER A 502 1.75 -42.61 11.29
C SER A 502 0.68 -41.80 12.03
N ASP A 503 1.12 -40.91 12.93
CA ASP A 503 0.25 -40.01 13.70
C ASP A 503 -0.52 -39.03 12.80
N TRP A 504 0.10 -38.56 11.70
CA TRP A 504 -0.55 -37.73 10.68
C TRP A 504 -1.40 -38.52 9.67
N GLN A 505 -0.98 -39.73 9.29
CA GLN A 505 -1.79 -40.61 8.42
C GLN A 505 -3.08 -41.01 9.14
N MET A 506 -3.02 -41.40 10.42
CA MET A 506 -4.19 -41.70 11.26
C MET A 506 -5.18 -40.52 11.32
N PHE A 507 -4.68 -39.28 11.40
CA PHE A 507 -5.52 -38.09 11.31
C PHE A 507 -6.24 -37.98 9.97
N LEU A 508 -5.53 -38.14 8.84
CA LEU A 508 -6.14 -38.06 7.50
C LEU A 508 -7.09 -39.22 7.20
N ASP A 509 -6.76 -40.43 7.64
CA ASP A 509 -7.62 -41.61 7.55
C ASP A 509 -8.92 -41.38 8.32
N HIS A 510 -8.85 -40.75 9.50
CA HIS A 510 -10.04 -40.36 10.26
C HIS A 510 -10.90 -39.30 9.52
N LEU A 511 -10.28 -38.31 8.86
CA LEU A 511 -11.02 -37.36 8.01
C LEU A 511 -11.67 -38.03 6.78
N ALA A 512 -11.04 -39.06 6.23
CA ALA A 512 -11.59 -39.86 5.14
C ALA A 512 -12.75 -40.75 5.61
N ASN A 513 -12.58 -41.46 6.73
CA ASN A 513 -13.60 -42.32 7.34
C ASN A 513 -14.84 -41.55 7.81
N LEU A 514 -14.70 -40.26 8.17
CA LEU A 514 -15.82 -39.37 8.48
C LEU A 514 -16.51 -38.76 7.25
N ASP A 515 -16.04 -39.00 6.02
CA ASP A 515 -16.56 -38.37 4.80
C ASP A 515 -16.60 -36.82 4.92
N VAL A 516 -15.48 -36.21 5.31
CA VAL A 516 -15.35 -34.73 5.47
C VAL A 516 -14.25 -34.10 4.61
N MET A 517 -13.53 -34.90 3.82
CA MET A 517 -12.46 -34.42 2.94
C MET A 517 -12.92 -33.34 1.95
N ASP A 518 -14.17 -33.40 1.50
CA ASP A 518 -14.77 -32.39 0.62
C ASP A 518 -15.91 -31.62 1.30
N ALA A 519 -15.84 -31.49 2.63
CA ALA A 519 -16.77 -30.69 3.44
C ALA A 519 -16.99 -29.24 2.93
N PRO A 520 -16.01 -28.51 2.36
CA PRO A 520 -16.28 -27.20 1.75
C PRO A 520 -17.23 -27.30 0.55
N SER A 521 -17.00 -28.30 -0.33
CA SER A 521 -17.76 -28.58 -1.55
C SER A 521 -19.16 -29.15 -1.28
N LEU A 522 -19.38 -29.77 -0.12
CA LEU A 522 -20.71 -30.22 0.30
C LEU A 522 -21.68 -29.03 0.36
N LYS A 523 -22.62 -28.98 -0.59
CA LYS A 523 -23.74 -28.03 -0.58
C LYS A 523 -24.54 -28.20 0.71
N ARG A 524 -25.04 -27.08 1.26
CA ARG A 524 -26.03 -27.13 2.35
C ARG A 524 -27.28 -27.80 1.78
N GLN A 525 -27.65 -28.98 2.28
CA GLN A 525 -28.79 -29.75 1.77
C GLN A 525 -30.10 -28.97 1.85
N VAL A 526 -30.21 -28.13 2.87
CA VAL A 526 -31.21 -27.08 2.99
C VAL A 526 -30.49 -25.80 3.40
N ASP A 527 -30.74 -24.69 2.71
CA ASP A 527 -30.35 -23.36 3.19
C ASP A 527 -31.52 -22.65 3.90
N GLY A 528 -31.27 -21.50 4.51
CA GLY A 528 -32.30 -20.75 5.25
C GLY A 528 -33.46 -20.22 4.39
N ARG A 529 -33.37 -20.29 3.05
CA ARG A 529 -34.45 -19.92 2.11
C ARG A 529 -35.25 -21.16 1.72
N MET A 530 -34.58 -22.29 1.49
CA MET A 530 -35.21 -23.58 1.20
C MET A 530 -35.97 -24.13 2.43
N LEU A 531 -35.39 -24.02 3.63
CA LEU A 531 -36.04 -24.48 4.87
C LEU A 531 -37.28 -23.63 5.18
N ALA A 532 -37.16 -22.32 4.97
CA ALA A 532 -38.26 -21.37 5.11
C ALA A 532 -39.41 -21.63 4.11
N LYS A 533 -39.07 -22.08 2.89
CA LYS A 533 -40.06 -22.44 1.87
C LYS A 533 -40.82 -23.72 2.21
N GLU A 534 -40.12 -24.81 2.48
CA GLU A 534 -40.76 -26.14 2.61
C GLU A 534 -41.43 -26.38 3.98
N LEU A 535 -40.97 -25.73 5.05
CA LEU A 535 -41.69 -25.76 6.34
C LEU A 535 -42.90 -24.80 6.38
N GLY A 536 -43.13 -24.00 5.32
CA GLY A 536 -44.04 -22.85 5.37
C GLY A 536 -43.56 -21.69 6.29
N VAL A 537 -42.39 -21.87 6.91
CA VAL A 537 -41.80 -20.97 7.90
C VAL A 537 -41.21 -19.75 7.20
N ARG A 538 -42.04 -18.72 6.99
CA ARG A 538 -41.53 -17.36 6.74
C ARG A 538 -40.50 -17.03 7.83
N PRO A 539 -39.37 -16.33 7.53
CA PRO A 539 -38.20 -16.32 8.42
C PRO A 539 -38.57 -15.90 9.84
N VAL A 540 -38.29 -16.76 10.84
CA VAL A 540 -38.87 -16.65 12.19
C VAL A 540 -38.32 -15.45 12.96
N LEU A 541 -38.95 -14.32 12.68
CA LEU A 541 -39.67 -13.63 13.72
C LEU A 541 -41.05 -14.31 13.83
N PRO A 542 -41.70 -14.39 15.00
CA PRO A 542 -43.02 -14.98 15.13
C PRO A 542 -44.01 -14.44 14.08
N GLY A 543 -44.99 -15.26 13.66
CA GLY A 543 -45.97 -14.83 12.64
C GLY A 543 -46.69 -13.53 13.03
N GLN A 544 -46.88 -13.33 14.33
CA GLN A 544 -47.12 -12.06 14.98
C GLN A 544 -46.36 -12.01 16.32
N TYR A 545 -45.79 -10.86 16.69
CA TYR A 545 -45.15 -10.59 17.99
C TYR A 545 -45.51 -9.19 18.50
N THR A 546 -45.29 -8.92 19.79
CA THR A 546 -45.43 -7.59 20.40
C THR A 546 -44.06 -6.95 20.60
N LEU A 547 -44.02 -5.64 20.88
CA LEU A 547 -42.78 -4.99 21.30
C LEU A 547 -42.50 -5.26 22.79
N ALA A 548 -43.54 -5.56 23.58
CA ALA A 548 -43.42 -6.05 24.95
C ALA A 548 -42.61 -7.34 25.08
N ASN A 549 -42.81 -8.32 24.19
CA ASN A 549 -41.98 -9.53 24.16
C ASN A 549 -40.50 -9.19 23.90
N LEU A 550 -40.22 -8.35 22.90
CA LEU A 550 -38.84 -7.97 22.55
C LEU A 550 -38.15 -7.16 23.66
N ALA A 551 -38.90 -6.38 24.44
CA ALA A 551 -38.38 -5.65 25.59
C ALA A 551 -38.15 -6.53 26.82
N HIS A 552 -39.04 -7.50 27.06
CA HIS A 552 -38.92 -8.49 28.14
C HIS A 552 -37.66 -9.36 27.99
N ASP A 553 -37.31 -9.76 26.77
CA ASP A 553 -36.23 -10.70 26.53
C ASP A 553 -34.82 -10.03 26.48
N LEU A 554 -34.73 -8.70 26.63
CA LEU A 554 -33.47 -7.94 26.65
C LEU A 554 -32.48 -8.36 27.75
N PRO A 555 -32.89 -8.58 29.03
CA PRO A 555 -31.95 -8.91 30.11
C PRO A 555 -31.27 -10.26 29.90
N GLU A 556 -31.97 -11.24 29.34
CA GLU A 556 -31.38 -12.54 28.99
C GLU A 556 -30.33 -12.39 27.87
N CYS A 557 -30.55 -11.43 26.96
CA CYS A 557 -29.64 -11.08 25.89
C CYS A 557 -28.38 -10.28 26.31
N GLU A 558 -28.28 -9.77 27.54
CA GLU A 558 -27.09 -9.02 28.00
C GLU A 558 -25.80 -9.84 27.92
N SER A 559 -25.91 -11.15 28.11
CA SER A 559 -24.81 -12.12 27.99
C SER A 559 -24.31 -12.37 26.55
N LEU A 560 -25.05 -11.89 25.54
CA LEU A 560 -24.78 -12.15 24.13
C LEU A 560 -23.93 -11.02 23.49
N PRO A 561 -23.23 -11.30 22.37
CA PRO A 561 -22.53 -10.24 21.62
C PRO A 561 -23.53 -9.20 21.11
N GLN A 562 -23.52 -8.00 21.70
CA GLN A 562 -24.52 -6.93 21.51
C GLN A 562 -24.80 -6.60 20.03
N ARG A 563 -23.79 -6.67 19.17
CA ARG A 563 -23.95 -6.55 17.70
C ARG A 563 -25.00 -7.50 17.13
N ARG A 564 -25.07 -8.75 17.60
CA ARG A 564 -26.08 -9.74 17.14
C ARG A 564 -27.48 -9.41 17.64
N VAL A 565 -27.59 -8.89 18.86
CA VAL A 565 -28.86 -8.43 19.44
C VAL A 565 -29.42 -7.29 18.56
N LEU A 566 -28.57 -6.33 18.19
CA LEU A 566 -28.93 -5.23 17.27
C LEU A 566 -29.24 -5.71 15.84
N GLU A 567 -28.49 -6.67 15.31
CA GLU A 567 -28.78 -7.29 13.99
C GLU A 567 -30.14 -8.00 13.99
N VAL A 568 -30.54 -8.65 15.09
CA VAL A 568 -31.87 -9.25 15.27
C VAL A 568 -32.95 -8.18 15.44
N LEU A 569 -32.79 -7.20 16.34
CA LEU A 569 -33.74 -6.11 16.55
C LEU A 569 -34.00 -5.29 15.27
N SER A 570 -32.96 -5.06 14.46
CA SER A 570 -33.11 -4.39 13.16
C SER A 570 -33.98 -5.20 12.19
N LEU A 571 -33.91 -6.54 12.24
CA LEU A 571 -34.80 -7.41 11.46
C LEU A 571 -36.23 -7.42 12.05
N CYS A 572 -36.39 -7.39 13.38
CA CYS A 572 -37.69 -7.28 14.05
C CYS A 572 -38.46 -6.04 13.59
N LEU A 573 -37.83 -4.87 13.67
CA LEU A 573 -38.47 -3.58 13.46
C LEU A 573 -38.71 -3.25 11.98
N LYS A 574 -38.03 -3.95 11.06
CA LYS A 574 -38.25 -3.84 9.60
C LYS A 574 -39.47 -4.64 9.10
N LYS A 575 -40.03 -5.56 9.89
CA LYS A 575 -41.29 -6.26 9.59
C LYS A 575 -42.46 -5.70 10.41
N THR A 576 -42.86 -4.47 10.11
CA THR A 576 -44.04 -3.84 10.73
C THR A 576 -45.32 -4.67 10.55
N GLU A 577 -45.44 -5.38 9.42
CA GLU A 577 -46.50 -6.35 9.10
C GLU A 577 -46.63 -7.54 10.07
N CYS A 578 -45.62 -7.80 10.92
CA CYS A 578 -45.64 -8.88 11.91
C CYS A 578 -45.77 -8.38 13.37
N ILE A 579 -45.96 -7.07 13.58
CA ILE A 579 -46.06 -6.48 14.93
C ILE A 579 -47.53 -6.24 15.28
N ASN A 580 -48.02 -6.93 16.31
CA ASN A 580 -49.36 -6.72 16.88
C ASN A 580 -49.34 -5.50 17.80
N GLY A 581 -49.44 -4.30 17.22
CA GLY A 581 -49.44 -3.05 17.98
C GLY A 581 -50.68 -2.89 18.86
N GLY A 582 -50.47 -2.89 20.18
CA GLY A 582 -51.47 -2.56 21.19
C GLY A 582 -51.27 -1.16 21.77
N SER A 583 -52.22 -0.70 22.59
CA SER A 583 -52.08 0.55 23.35
C SER A 583 -51.04 0.47 24.48
N GLU A 584 -50.57 -0.73 24.79
CA GLU A 584 -49.70 -1.06 25.93
C GLU A 584 -48.19 -1.07 25.55
N ASP A 585 -47.83 -1.18 24.27
CA ASP A 585 -46.42 -1.27 23.81
C ASP A 585 -45.55 -0.04 24.15
N LYS A 586 -46.13 1.09 24.60
CA LYS A 586 -45.40 2.35 24.82
C LYS A 586 -44.25 2.24 25.82
N GLU A 587 -44.45 1.53 26.92
CA GLU A 587 -43.40 1.33 27.93
C GLU A 587 -42.27 0.44 27.39
N SER A 588 -42.64 -0.58 26.62
CA SER A 588 -41.71 -1.50 25.96
C SER A 588 -40.90 -0.83 24.83
N ILE A 589 -41.54 0.05 24.03
CA ILE A 589 -40.87 0.92 23.06
C ILE A 589 -39.84 1.81 23.77
N GLN A 590 -40.19 2.38 24.92
CA GLN A 590 -39.30 3.23 25.70
C GLN A 590 -38.11 2.45 26.30
N GLN A 591 -38.36 1.23 26.80
CA GLN A 591 -37.34 0.31 27.32
C GLN A 591 -36.36 -0.11 26.21
N LEU A 592 -36.87 -0.51 25.04
CA LEU A 592 -36.06 -0.83 23.86
C LEU A 592 -35.21 0.37 23.41
N ALA A 593 -35.80 1.56 23.35
CA ALA A 593 -35.09 2.78 22.95
C ALA A 593 -33.97 3.15 23.93
N SER A 594 -34.24 3.18 25.24
CA SER A 594 -33.21 3.56 26.22
C SER A 594 -32.12 2.49 26.38
N HIS A 595 -32.44 1.19 26.25
CA HIS A 595 -31.43 0.14 26.20
C HIS A 595 -30.47 0.32 25.00
N VAL A 596 -31.01 0.52 23.79
CA VAL A 596 -30.18 0.68 22.59
C VAL A 596 -29.42 2.01 22.58
N ALA A 597 -29.98 3.09 23.14
CA ALA A 597 -29.25 4.34 23.36
C ALA A 597 -28.14 4.17 24.41
N GLY A 598 -28.34 3.33 25.43
CA GLY A 598 -27.32 2.94 26.40
C GLY A 598 -26.09 2.24 25.78
N LEU A 599 -26.23 1.62 24.60
CA LEU A 599 -25.13 1.00 23.84
C LEU A 599 -24.30 2.02 23.01
N LEU A 600 -24.64 3.30 23.02
CA LEU A 600 -23.87 4.37 22.37
C LEU A 600 -22.73 4.86 23.29
N SER A 601 -21.59 4.17 23.23
CA SER A 601 -20.37 4.46 23.99
C SER A 601 -19.77 5.84 23.66
N CYS A 602 -19.79 6.78 24.61
CA CYS A 602 -19.18 8.10 24.45
C CYS A 602 -17.65 8.01 24.19
N PRO A 603 -17.14 8.56 23.07
CA PRO A 603 -15.72 8.49 22.70
C PRO A 603 -14.78 9.17 23.69
N SER A 604 -13.67 8.49 24.01
CA SER A 604 -12.60 9.00 24.88
C SER A 604 -11.22 8.48 24.42
N PRO A 605 -10.21 9.34 24.23
CA PRO A 605 -8.83 8.94 23.90
C PRO A 605 -8.19 7.87 24.81
N LEU A 606 -8.66 7.71 26.05
CA LEU A 606 -8.15 6.71 27.00
C LEU A 606 -8.77 5.31 26.82
N HIS A 607 -9.93 5.21 26.15
CA HIS A 607 -10.63 3.95 25.91
C HIS A 607 -11.00 3.86 24.42
N PRO A 608 -10.25 3.08 23.62
CA PRO A 608 -10.58 2.93 22.20
C PRO A 608 -11.99 2.37 22.05
N VAL A 609 -12.82 3.11 21.32
CA VAL A 609 -14.28 2.91 21.24
C VAL A 609 -14.62 1.52 20.73
N ASP A 610 -15.77 1.00 21.16
CA ASP A 610 -16.46 -0.09 20.44
C ASP A 610 -16.51 0.20 18.94
N SER A 611 -16.44 -0.86 18.12
CA SER A 611 -16.34 -0.71 16.66
C SER A 611 -17.44 0.22 16.12
N PRO A 612 -17.15 1.17 15.21
CA PRO A 612 -18.16 2.06 14.61
C PRO A 612 -19.35 1.31 13.97
N ALA A 613 -19.13 0.06 13.54
CA ALA A 613 -20.18 -0.82 13.05
C ALA A 613 -21.22 -1.25 14.12
N LEU A 614 -20.90 -1.16 15.41
CA LEU A 614 -21.86 -1.33 16.51
C LEU A 614 -22.74 -0.10 16.65
N ALA A 615 -22.14 1.09 16.73
CA ALA A 615 -22.86 2.37 16.81
C ALA A 615 -23.79 2.57 15.60
N GLU A 616 -23.33 2.27 14.38
CA GLU A 616 -24.18 2.29 13.18
C GLU A 616 -25.40 1.37 13.30
N LYS A 617 -25.27 0.19 13.93
CA LYS A 617 -26.38 -0.76 14.11
C LYS A 617 -27.30 -0.38 15.27
N ALA A 618 -26.78 0.28 16.30
CA ALA A 618 -27.59 0.89 17.36
C ALA A 618 -28.45 2.05 16.79
N LEU A 619 -27.85 2.91 15.96
CA LEU A 619 -28.55 4.03 15.31
C LEU A 619 -29.57 3.55 14.27
N ASP A 620 -29.29 2.50 13.49
CA ASP A 620 -30.28 1.81 12.62
C ASP A 620 -31.55 1.39 13.40
N VAL A 621 -31.36 0.85 14.61
CA VAL A 621 -32.43 0.35 15.48
C VAL A 621 -33.17 1.50 16.17
N LEU A 622 -32.45 2.49 16.72
CA LEU A 622 -33.03 3.70 17.31
C LEU A 622 -33.86 4.50 16.29
N LYS A 623 -33.34 4.70 15.08
CA LYS A 623 -34.06 5.34 13.98
C LYS A 623 -35.36 4.59 13.66
N SER A 624 -35.31 3.26 13.66
CA SER A 624 -36.52 2.45 13.46
C SER A 624 -37.54 2.66 14.60
N LEU A 625 -37.10 2.68 15.86
CA LEU A 625 -37.96 2.93 17.03
C LEU A 625 -38.56 4.34 17.06
N VAL A 626 -37.76 5.38 16.80
CA VAL A 626 -38.20 6.78 16.81
C VAL A 626 -39.12 7.08 15.63
N VAL A 627 -38.71 6.75 14.39
CA VAL A 627 -39.45 7.13 13.18
C VAL A 627 -40.70 6.27 12.97
N ASN A 628 -40.62 4.95 13.17
CA ASN A 628 -41.74 4.05 12.86
C ASN A 628 -42.66 3.78 14.05
N PHE A 629 -42.16 3.88 15.29
CA PHE A 629 -42.91 3.55 16.51
C PHE A 629 -43.05 4.73 17.49
N SER A 630 -42.60 5.94 17.10
CA SER A 630 -42.71 7.17 17.91
C SER A 630 -42.09 7.07 19.31
N ALA A 631 -40.98 6.33 19.44
CA ALA A 631 -40.20 6.31 20.67
C ALA A 631 -39.74 7.72 21.07
N LEU A 632 -39.82 8.03 22.37
CA LEU A 632 -39.26 9.25 22.93
C LEU A 632 -37.85 8.95 23.42
N LEU A 633 -36.94 9.92 23.33
CA LEU A 633 -35.59 9.84 23.89
C LEU A 633 -35.44 10.92 24.97
N ASP A 634 -34.73 10.60 26.05
CA ASP A 634 -34.41 11.59 27.08
C ASP A 634 -33.27 12.52 26.62
N GLU A 635 -33.00 13.58 27.37
CA GLU A 635 -31.99 14.57 26.97
C GLU A 635 -30.56 13.99 26.94
N LYS A 636 -30.28 12.89 27.67
CA LYS A 636 -28.98 12.21 27.65
C LYS A 636 -28.84 11.30 26.45
N ASP A 637 -29.90 10.56 26.11
CA ASP A 637 -29.96 9.69 24.94
C ASP A 637 -29.89 10.52 23.65
N LEU A 638 -30.53 11.70 23.60
CA LEU A 638 -30.37 12.66 22.51
C LEU A 638 -28.94 13.22 22.41
N ILE A 639 -28.26 13.51 23.53
CA ILE A 639 -26.84 13.90 23.52
C ILE A 639 -25.96 12.75 23.01
N ARG A 640 -26.19 11.50 23.45
CA ARG A 640 -25.48 10.31 22.96
C ARG A 640 -25.63 10.11 21.46
N VAL A 641 -26.81 10.38 20.89
CA VAL A 641 -27.05 10.33 19.44
C VAL A 641 -26.26 11.45 18.73
N ALA A 642 -26.31 12.69 19.24
CA ALA A 642 -25.65 13.85 18.65
C ALA A 642 -24.11 13.73 18.52
N VAL A 643 -23.48 12.86 19.32
CA VAL A 643 -22.05 12.49 19.20
C VAL A 643 -21.66 11.90 17.83
N TYR A 644 -22.61 11.28 17.12
CA TYR A 644 -22.36 10.57 15.87
C TYR A 644 -22.76 11.35 14.61
N THR A 645 -22.88 12.68 14.69
CA THR A 645 -23.35 13.53 13.57
C THR A 645 -22.26 13.94 12.59
N ASP A 646 -21.01 14.08 13.03
CA ASP A 646 -19.87 14.47 12.16
C ASP A 646 -19.16 13.23 11.57
N THR A 647 -19.14 13.13 10.25
CA THR A 647 -18.48 12.05 9.49
C THR A 647 -16.96 12.13 9.46
N HIS A 648 -16.35 13.23 9.92
CA HIS A 648 -14.90 13.37 10.04
C HIS A 648 -14.36 12.77 11.35
N ASP A 649 -15.22 12.48 12.32
CA ASP A 649 -14.81 11.89 13.58
C ASP A 649 -14.64 10.36 13.47
N ALA A 650 -13.51 9.84 13.98
CA ALA A 650 -13.07 8.46 13.76
C ALA A 650 -13.99 7.36 14.36
N TRP A 651 -15.02 7.74 15.10
CA TRP A 651 -16.04 6.84 15.65
C TRP A 651 -17.34 6.79 14.83
N THR A 652 -17.48 7.64 13.80
CA THR A 652 -18.70 7.83 13.02
C THR A 652 -18.58 7.24 11.61
N THR A 653 -19.63 6.60 11.11
CA THR A 653 -19.78 6.23 9.69
C THR A 653 -20.80 7.14 9.00
N ALA A 654 -20.76 7.25 7.67
CA ALA A 654 -21.75 8.03 6.92
C ALA A 654 -23.21 7.57 7.18
N ASN A 655 -23.43 6.26 7.35
CA ASN A 655 -24.71 5.68 7.73
C ASN A 655 -25.12 6.08 9.17
N ALA A 656 -24.16 6.10 10.09
CA ALA A 656 -24.38 6.52 11.48
C ALA A 656 -24.77 8.01 11.54
N ALA A 657 -24.06 8.89 10.81
CA ALA A 657 -24.37 10.32 10.73
C ALA A 657 -25.77 10.59 10.16
N SER A 658 -26.10 10.00 9.01
CA SER A 658 -27.45 10.11 8.45
C SER A 658 -28.53 9.61 9.42
N SER A 659 -28.29 8.48 10.10
CA SER A 659 -29.28 7.91 11.03
C SER A 659 -29.39 8.71 12.33
N SER A 660 -28.31 9.33 12.78
CA SER A 660 -28.26 10.22 13.94
C SER A 660 -29.08 11.50 13.70
N GLU A 661 -28.87 12.17 12.57
CA GLU A 661 -29.65 13.37 12.22
C GLU A 661 -31.14 13.04 12.02
N ASP A 662 -31.48 11.93 11.36
CA ASP A 662 -32.87 11.48 11.23
C ASP A 662 -33.55 11.24 12.60
N ILE A 663 -32.83 10.69 13.59
CA ILE A 663 -33.35 10.52 14.96
C ILE A 663 -33.59 11.88 15.62
N LEU A 664 -32.62 12.80 15.50
CA LEU A 664 -32.66 14.11 16.15
C LEU A 664 -33.77 14.99 15.55
N ASP A 665 -33.92 15.02 14.22
CA ASP A 665 -34.96 15.79 13.53
C ASP A 665 -36.37 15.31 13.91
N ASN A 666 -36.59 13.99 13.97
CA ASN A 666 -37.89 13.42 14.37
C ASN A 666 -38.20 13.62 15.86
N SER A 667 -37.18 13.57 16.73
CA SER A 667 -37.33 13.79 18.17
C SER A 667 -37.55 15.26 18.54
N LEU A 668 -36.91 16.18 17.83
CA LEU A 668 -36.80 17.59 18.21
C LEU A 668 -37.58 18.52 17.26
N ARG A 669 -38.90 18.61 17.45
CA ARG A 669 -39.74 19.69 16.90
C ARG A 669 -39.23 21.07 17.36
N ASN A 670 -39.56 22.15 16.64
CA ASN A 670 -38.97 23.49 16.86
C ASN A 670 -38.86 23.93 18.35
N ASP A 671 -39.94 23.85 19.12
CA ASP A 671 -39.96 24.33 20.52
C ASP A 671 -39.18 23.40 21.48
N THR A 672 -39.17 22.09 21.21
CA THR A 672 -38.32 21.13 21.94
C THR A 672 -36.85 21.27 21.54
N ARG A 673 -36.56 21.55 20.26
CA ARG A 673 -35.21 21.81 19.74
C ARG A 673 -34.58 23.05 20.38
N HIS A 674 -35.37 24.12 20.57
CA HIS A 674 -34.92 25.31 21.29
C HIS A 674 -34.51 24.99 22.73
N ARG A 675 -35.36 24.26 23.48
CA ARG A 675 -35.08 23.88 24.87
C ARG A 675 -33.87 22.95 24.98
N PHE A 676 -33.77 21.97 24.08
CA PHE A 676 -32.67 21.01 24.04
C PHE A 676 -31.33 21.67 23.73
N ILE A 677 -31.27 22.54 22.70
CA ILE A 677 -30.04 23.26 22.35
C ILE A 677 -29.62 24.17 23.51
N VAL A 678 -30.52 25.00 24.04
CA VAL A 678 -30.16 25.96 25.10
C VAL A 678 -29.85 25.25 26.42
N SER A 679 -30.78 24.45 26.96
CA SER A 679 -30.62 23.96 28.33
C SER A 679 -29.87 22.64 28.40
N ALA A 680 -30.28 21.60 27.68
CA ALA A 680 -29.61 20.30 27.76
C ALA A 680 -28.18 20.35 27.23
N VAL A 681 -27.99 20.89 26.01
CA VAL A 681 -26.68 20.95 25.38
C VAL A 681 -25.84 22.11 25.93
N LEU A 682 -26.26 23.36 25.79
CA LEU A 682 -25.37 24.49 26.10
C LEU A 682 -25.19 24.73 27.60
N GLU A 683 -26.27 24.78 28.40
CA GLU A 683 -26.18 25.05 29.85
C GLU A 683 -25.68 23.86 30.67
N HIS A 684 -26.21 22.66 30.45
CA HIS A 684 -25.95 21.50 31.32
C HIS A 684 -24.79 20.61 30.84
N PHE A 685 -24.56 20.48 29.54
CA PHE A 685 -23.49 19.62 29.00
C PHE A 685 -22.21 20.40 28.63
N ILE A 686 -22.29 21.39 27.73
CA ILE A 686 -21.11 22.08 27.20
C ILE A 686 -20.50 23.07 28.20
N ARG A 687 -21.31 23.91 28.86
CA ARG A 687 -20.80 24.96 29.76
C ARG A 687 -19.91 24.42 30.89
N PRO A 688 -20.22 23.31 31.59
CA PRO A 688 -19.31 22.74 32.59
C PRO A 688 -17.97 22.27 32.01
N ILE A 689 -17.99 21.66 30.81
CA ILE A 689 -16.80 21.14 30.11
C ILE A 689 -15.83 22.27 29.71
N PHE A 690 -16.34 23.44 29.34
CA PHE A 690 -15.53 24.57 28.89
C PHE A 690 -15.27 25.64 29.97
N SER A 691 -15.94 25.60 31.13
CA SER A 691 -15.86 26.61 32.19
C SER A 691 -14.46 26.94 32.73
N GLY A 692 -13.49 26.01 32.61
CA GLY A 692 -12.08 26.23 32.97
C GLY A 692 -11.24 26.91 31.88
N THR A 693 -11.84 27.27 30.73
CA THR A 693 -11.13 27.69 29.49
C THR A 693 -11.30 29.17 29.16
N ASN A 694 -11.62 30.02 30.14
CA ASN A 694 -12.01 31.41 29.89
C ASN A 694 -10.86 32.24 29.27
N SER A 695 -11.10 32.82 28.09
CA SER A 695 -10.21 33.80 27.47
C SER A 695 -10.34 35.14 28.20
N ASN A 696 -9.23 35.76 28.61
CA ASN A 696 -9.19 37.05 29.33
C ASN A 696 -9.85 38.23 28.57
N ARG A 697 -10.22 38.02 27.30
CA ARG A 697 -10.91 38.98 26.42
C ARG A 697 -12.40 39.16 26.73
N ILE A 698 -13.02 38.25 27.49
CA ILE A 698 -14.46 38.28 27.82
C ILE A 698 -14.75 38.30 29.33
N THR A 699 -15.88 38.90 29.70
CA THR A 699 -16.45 38.82 31.05
C THR A 699 -17.14 37.47 31.28
N SER A 700 -17.50 37.17 32.53
CA SER A 700 -18.35 36.03 32.90
C SER A 700 -19.77 36.05 32.28
N THR A 701 -20.13 37.12 31.56
CA THR A 701 -21.37 37.29 30.80
C THR A 701 -21.13 37.33 29.28
N GLY A 702 -19.94 36.91 28.82
CA GLY A 702 -19.57 36.81 27.39
C GLY A 702 -19.30 38.14 26.68
N ARG A 703 -19.48 39.29 27.34
CA ARG A 703 -19.23 40.63 26.78
C ARG A 703 -17.75 40.95 26.76
N LYS A 704 -17.33 41.88 25.89
CA LYS A 704 -15.94 42.38 25.81
C LYS A 704 -15.45 42.87 27.19
N ALA A 705 -14.32 42.34 27.67
CA ALA A 705 -13.67 42.84 28.87
C ALA A 705 -13.11 44.25 28.61
N HIS A 706 -13.42 45.20 29.49
CA HIS A 706 -12.99 46.61 29.36
C HIS A 706 -11.73 46.93 30.18
N PHE A 707 -11.37 46.06 31.13
CA PHE A 707 -10.11 46.09 31.86
C PHE A 707 -9.36 44.80 31.56
N GLY A 708 -8.23 44.90 30.87
CA GLY A 708 -7.24 43.83 30.81
C GLY A 708 -6.37 43.90 32.06
N ASN A 709 -6.20 42.78 32.78
CA ASN A 709 -5.25 42.71 33.89
C ASN A 709 -3.83 42.48 33.35
N ASP A 710 -3.23 43.51 32.74
CA ASP A 710 -1.88 43.46 32.15
C ASP A 710 -0.77 43.17 33.19
N GLU A 711 -1.05 43.35 34.49
CA GLU A 711 -0.08 43.11 35.57
C GLU A 711 0.19 41.63 35.87
N ASN A 712 -0.62 40.69 35.36
CA ASN A 712 -0.40 39.25 35.53
C ASN A 712 0.21 38.60 34.28
N GLN A 713 1.38 39.10 33.86
CA GLN A 713 2.35 38.27 33.14
C GLN A 713 2.93 37.20 34.09
N ALA A 714 2.12 36.19 34.40
CA ALA A 714 2.61 34.99 35.07
C ALA A 714 3.69 34.36 34.18
N VAL A 715 4.88 34.15 34.75
CA VAL A 715 6.03 33.56 34.06
C VAL A 715 5.61 32.23 33.44
N HIS A 716 5.71 32.11 32.11
CA HIS A 716 5.52 30.84 31.42
C HIS A 716 6.67 29.88 31.77
N ASP A 717 6.50 29.13 32.85
CA ASP A 717 7.24 27.88 33.08
C ASP A 717 6.81 26.85 32.01
N PRO A 718 7.71 26.41 31.11
CA PRO A 718 7.35 25.48 30.04
C PRO A 718 7.01 24.06 30.51
N LEU A 719 7.31 23.70 31.77
CA LEU A 719 7.11 22.34 32.31
C LEU A 719 5.88 22.25 33.24
N ALA A 720 5.46 23.34 33.88
CA ALA A 720 4.41 23.32 34.90
C ALA A 720 2.96 23.15 34.39
N GLY A 721 2.70 23.38 33.09
CA GLY A 721 1.35 23.40 32.52
C GLY A 721 0.72 22.05 32.15
N THR A 722 1.42 20.94 32.37
CA THR A 722 1.04 19.65 31.77
C THR A 722 -0.04 18.91 32.60
N ILE A 723 -1.08 18.40 31.93
CA ILE A 723 -2.15 17.47 32.38
C ILE A 723 -3.50 18.09 32.83
N ASN A 724 -3.57 19.23 33.55
CA ASN A 724 -4.85 19.74 34.08
C ASN A 724 -5.35 21.04 33.39
N SER A 725 -6.47 20.98 32.62
CA SER A 725 -7.48 22.07 32.49
C SER A 725 -8.55 21.88 31.39
N LYS A 726 -8.30 21.11 30.30
CA LYS A 726 -9.20 21.04 29.12
C LYS A 726 -9.80 19.63 28.88
N PRO A 727 -10.92 19.24 29.52
CA PRO A 727 -11.52 17.90 29.38
C PRO A 727 -11.93 17.54 27.95
N TRP A 728 -12.34 18.54 27.17
CA TRP A 728 -12.71 18.42 25.76
C TRP A 728 -11.56 18.01 24.82
N LYS A 729 -10.31 17.97 25.30
CA LYS A 729 -9.17 17.40 24.56
C LYS A 729 -8.88 15.93 24.87
N THR A 730 -9.27 15.43 26.04
CA THR A 730 -8.68 14.21 26.62
C THR A 730 -9.67 13.18 27.15
N THR A 731 -10.85 13.60 27.63
CA THR A 731 -11.85 12.71 28.22
C THR A 731 -13.25 12.88 27.61
N GLN A 732 -13.54 14.06 27.06
CA GLN A 732 -14.86 14.43 26.53
C GLN A 732 -14.74 15.04 25.12
N VAL A 733 -13.96 14.41 24.24
CA VAL A 733 -13.67 14.91 22.88
C VAL A 733 -14.92 15.10 22.02
N HIS A 734 -15.94 14.27 22.25
CA HIS A 734 -17.24 14.31 21.60
C HIS A 734 -18.05 15.58 21.92
N ALA A 735 -17.68 16.36 22.95
CA ALA A 735 -18.33 17.64 23.26
C ALA A 735 -18.20 18.66 22.12
N ILE A 736 -17.12 18.61 21.34
CA ILE A 736 -16.92 19.47 20.17
C ILE A 736 -17.95 19.14 19.09
N THR A 737 -18.22 17.85 18.85
CA THR A 737 -19.18 17.35 17.87
C THR A 737 -20.62 17.74 18.23
N VAL A 738 -21.01 17.54 19.49
CA VAL A 738 -22.34 17.94 19.99
C VAL A 738 -22.51 19.47 19.97
N PHE A 739 -21.45 20.24 20.26
CA PHE A 739 -21.49 21.70 20.12
C PHE A 739 -21.58 22.15 18.64
N ALA A 740 -20.87 21.49 17.72
CA ALA A 740 -20.96 21.76 16.29
C ALA A 740 -22.37 21.50 15.75
N TRP A 741 -22.99 20.40 16.16
CA TRP A 741 -24.40 20.10 15.88
C TRP A 741 -25.34 21.20 16.40
N ALA A 742 -25.14 21.65 17.65
CA ALA A 742 -25.95 22.72 18.25
C ALA A 742 -25.79 24.07 17.53
N VAL A 743 -24.57 24.42 17.09
CA VAL A 743 -24.31 25.59 16.23
C VAL A 743 -24.96 25.41 14.85
N GLY A 744 -24.93 24.20 14.29
CA GLY A 744 -25.60 23.82 13.04
C GLY A 744 -27.12 23.96 13.08
N HIS A 745 -27.75 23.61 14.20
CA HIS A 745 -29.21 23.59 14.36
C HIS A 745 -29.81 24.79 15.10
N ALA A 746 -28.99 25.66 15.72
CA ALA A 746 -29.46 26.93 16.25
C ALA A 746 -30.08 27.81 15.15
N ASN A 747 -31.15 28.52 15.49
CA ASN A 747 -31.79 29.53 14.62
C ASN A 747 -31.42 30.96 15.07
N LYS A 748 -31.91 31.98 14.36
CA LYS A 748 -31.60 33.39 14.68
C LYS A 748 -32.07 33.81 16.08
N THR A 749 -33.18 33.26 16.57
CA THR A 749 -33.71 33.52 17.91
C THR A 749 -32.79 32.94 18.99
N ILE A 750 -32.44 31.64 18.88
CA ILE A 750 -31.51 30.95 19.79
C ILE A 750 -30.18 31.72 19.87
N VAL A 751 -29.63 32.16 18.74
CA VAL A 751 -28.40 32.95 18.73
C VAL A 751 -28.61 34.33 19.35
N SER A 752 -29.70 35.04 19.05
CA SER A 752 -29.97 36.37 19.61
C SER A 752 -30.14 36.36 21.13
N GLU A 753 -30.72 35.30 21.69
CA GLU A 753 -31.01 35.18 23.13
C GLU A 753 -29.87 34.50 23.91
N SER A 754 -29.21 33.50 23.32
CA SER A 754 -28.26 32.61 24.02
C SER A 754 -26.80 32.73 23.55
N TRP A 755 -26.43 33.74 22.74
CA TRP A 755 -25.03 33.97 22.32
C TRP A 755 -23.96 33.90 23.44
N PRO A 756 -24.20 34.30 24.71
CA PRO A 756 -23.18 34.20 25.77
C PRO A 756 -22.75 32.77 26.10
N LEU A 757 -23.54 31.76 25.73
CA LEU A 757 -23.19 30.34 25.89
C LEU A 757 -22.32 29.82 24.73
N PHE A 758 -22.43 30.40 23.54
CA PHE A 758 -21.63 30.02 22.37
C PHE A 758 -20.25 30.69 22.37
N THR A 759 -20.17 31.98 22.71
CA THR A 759 -18.94 32.79 22.61
C THR A 759 -17.72 32.16 23.33
N PRO A 760 -17.80 31.71 24.60
CA PRO A 760 -16.63 31.17 25.29
C PRO A 760 -16.07 29.91 24.61
N VAL A 761 -16.94 29.07 24.05
CA VAL A 761 -16.57 27.80 23.39
C VAL A 761 -15.93 28.07 22.03
N LEU A 762 -16.51 28.98 21.23
CA LEU A 762 -15.94 29.41 19.95
C LEU A 762 -14.54 30.02 20.14
N LEU A 763 -14.38 30.92 21.10
CA LEU A 763 -13.07 31.52 21.42
C LEU A 763 -12.08 30.46 21.93
N ALA A 764 -12.48 29.58 22.85
CA ALA A 764 -11.60 28.53 23.40
C ALA A 764 -11.08 27.51 22.38
N LEU A 765 -11.73 27.40 21.21
CA LEU A 765 -11.30 26.56 20.10
C LEU A 765 -10.42 27.32 19.09
N MET A 766 -10.72 28.59 18.80
CA MET A 766 -9.92 29.44 17.90
C MET A 766 -8.62 29.95 18.52
N ASP A 767 -8.64 30.28 19.83
CA ASP A 767 -7.47 30.68 20.62
C ASP A 767 -6.60 29.47 21.04
N ASP A 768 -6.92 28.24 20.61
CA ASP A 768 -6.17 27.03 20.96
C ASP A 768 -4.86 26.88 20.14
N THR A 769 -3.92 26.08 20.65
CA THR A 769 -2.64 25.84 19.99
C THR A 769 -2.70 24.82 18.85
N GLU A 770 -3.66 23.90 18.83
CA GLU A 770 -3.71 22.80 17.85
C GLU A 770 -4.58 23.15 16.63
N THR A 771 -3.98 23.04 15.43
CA THR A 771 -4.58 23.24 14.10
C THR A 771 -6.00 22.65 13.97
N ARG A 772 -6.19 21.39 14.36
CA ARG A 772 -7.48 20.68 14.30
C ARG A 772 -8.61 21.35 15.09
N PHE A 773 -8.31 21.96 16.24
CA PHE A 773 -9.31 22.62 17.08
C PHE A 773 -9.62 24.03 16.58
N LYS A 774 -8.59 24.77 16.12
CA LYS A 774 -8.78 26.03 15.39
C LYS A 774 -9.70 25.83 14.19
N GLN A 775 -9.43 24.82 13.36
CA GLN A 775 -10.21 24.52 12.16
C GLN A 775 -11.69 24.27 12.47
N LYS A 776 -12.02 23.34 13.39
CA LYS A 776 -13.42 23.11 13.80
C LYS A 776 -14.04 24.39 14.40
N GLY A 777 -13.29 25.17 15.18
CA GLY A 777 -13.72 26.47 15.72
C GLY A 777 -14.09 27.51 14.65
N LEU A 778 -13.26 27.66 13.61
CA LEU A 778 -13.48 28.59 12.50
C LEU A 778 -14.70 28.23 11.66
N VAL A 779 -14.90 26.94 11.36
CA VAL A 779 -16.08 26.43 10.64
C VAL A 779 -17.36 26.67 11.45
N MET A 780 -17.34 26.41 12.74
CA MET A 780 -18.46 26.71 13.64
C MET A 780 -18.73 28.22 13.73
N LEU A 781 -17.70 29.06 13.80
CA LEU A 781 -17.87 30.52 13.81
C LEU A 781 -18.56 31.01 12.53
N HIS A 782 -18.17 30.52 11.35
CA HIS A 782 -18.85 30.87 10.10
C HIS A 782 -20.36 30.52 10.15
N SER A 783 -20.70 29.31 10.61
CA SER A 783 -22.09 28.88 10.78
C SER A 783 -22.86 29.77 11.79
N PHE A 784 -22.27 30.07 12.95
CA PHE A 784 -22.82 30.97 13.95
C PHE A 784 -23.07 32.38 13.40
N LEU A 785 -22.11 32.95 12.67
CA LEU A 785 -22.20 34.28 12.06
C LEU A 785 -23.24 34.37 10.94
N SER A 786 -23.60 33.27 10.27
CA SER A 786 -24.72 33.25 9.31
C SER A 786 -26.09 33.51 9.98
N LYS A 787 -26.18 33.30 11.30
CA LYS A 787 -27.40 33.40 12.12
C LYS A 787 -27.39 34.58 13.10
N CYS A 788 -26.21 35.06 13.46
CA CYS A 788 -26.03 36.12 14.46
C CYS A 788 -26.56 37.48 13.98
N PRO A 789 -27.44 38.16 14.74
CA PRO A 789 -27.91 39.50 14.38
C PRO A 789 -26.80 40.57 14.43
N ALA A 790 -26.83 41.52 13.49
CA ALA A 790 -25.86 42.61 13.40
C ALA A 790 -25.74 43.47 14.68
N HIS A 791 -26.86 43.63 15.41
CA HIS A 791 -26.88 44.36 16.68
C HIS A 791 -26.11 43.61 17.79
N VAL A 792 -26.21 42.27 17.87
CA VAL A 792 -25.42 41.46 18.81
C VAL A 792 -23.92 41.64 18.54
N LEU A 793 -23.50 41.62 17.28
CA LEU A 793 -22.09 41.77 16.91
C LEU A 793 -21.54 43.19 17.16
N SER A 794 -22.38 44.21 16.99
CA SER A 794 -21.99 45.62 17.11
C SER A 794 -22.06 46.13 18.56
N ASP A 795 -23.20 45.94 19.22
CA ASP A 795 -23.54 46.62 20.47
C ASP A 795 -22.87 45.97 21.70
N THR A 796 -22.41 44.72 21.57
CA THR A 796 -21.70 43.98 22.64
C THR A 796 -20.18 44.03 22.50
N GLY A 797 -19.67 44.58 21.39
CA GLY A 797 -18.26 44.50 20.99
C GLY A 797 -17.80 43.13 20.49
N LEU A 798 -18.67 42.10 20.47
CA LEU A 798 -18.32 40.72 20.11
C LEU A 798 -17.70 40.58 18.71
N GLY A 799 -18.12 41.41 17.75
CA GLY A 799 -17.56 41.40 16.39
C GLY A 799 -16.05 41.65 16.37
N GLU A 800 -15.54 42.51 17.25
CA GLU A 800 -14.10 42.79 17.34
C GLU A 800 -13.31 41.66 18.02
N ILE A 801 -13.94 40.92 18.94
CA ILE A 801 -13.27 39.80 19.63
C ILE A 801 -13.07 38.63 18.67
N PHE A 802 -14.09 38.32 17.85
CA PHE A 802 -13.96 37.31 16.79
C PHE A 802 -12.93 37.74 15.74
N GLU A 803 -12.92 39.01 15.35
CA GLU A 803 -11.89 39.57 14.45
C GLU A 803 -10.47 39.34 15.01
N GLN A 804 -10.24 39.68 16.29
CA GLN A 804 -8.95 39.50 16.99
C GLN A 804 -8.53 38.04 17.25
N SER A 805 -9.44 37.08 17.12
CA SER A 805 -9.17 35.65 17.34
C SER A 805 -9.01 34.89 16.02
N VAL A 806 -9.67 35.35 14.94
CA VAL A 806 -9.53 34.75 13.60
C VAL A 806 -8.30 35.27 12.86
N PHE A 807 -7.96 36.57 12.95
CA PHE A 807 -6.84 37.15 12.19
C PHE A 807 -5.49 36.42 12.36
N PRO A 808 -5.07 35.94 13.56
CA PRO A 808 -3.86 35.15 13.72
C PRO A 808 -3.83 33.84 12.90
N SER A 809 -5.00 33.28 12.56
CA SER A 809 -5.08 32.06 11.72
C SER A 809 -4.80 32.34 10.23
N LEU A 810 -4.96 33.58 9.78
CA LEU A 810 -4.59 34.01 8.41
C LEU A 810 -3.07 34.06 8.19
N LEU A 811 -2.29 34.06 9.27
CA LEU A 811 -0.82 34.08 9.27
C LEU A 811 -0.20 32.71 9.59
N SER A 812 -1.01 31.64 9.66
CA SER A 812 -0.55 30.26 9.80
C SER A 812 -0.11 29.75 8.41
N LEU A 813 1.18 29.87 8.12
CA LEU A 813 1.77 29.75 6.78
C LEU A 813 2.97 28.78 6.76
N PRO A 814 3.35 28.23 5.58
CA PRO A 814 4.42 27.23 5.38
C PRO A 814 5.74 27.39 6.13
N SER A 815 6.13 28.64 6.46
CA SER A 815 7.34 28.94 7.22
C SER A 815 7.33 28.48 8.67
N MET A 816 6.14 28.36 9.29
CA MET A 816 5.93 28.02 10.71
C MET A 816 4.84 26.95 10.92
N THR A 817 4.09 26.59 9.88
CA THR A 817 2.99 25.60 9.90
C THR A 817 3.04 24.84 8.57
N PRO A 818 3.02 23.50 8.51
CA PRO A 818 3.12 22.76 7.24
C PRO A 818 2.10 23.21 6.17
N GLU A 819 2.39 23.02 4.87
CA GLU A 819 1.49 23.45 3.79
C GLU A 819 0.09 22.84 3.94
N ASP A 820 -0.01 21.52 4.19
CA ASP A 820 -1.27 20.81 4.42
C ASP A 820 -2.08 21.38 5.60
N GLU A 821 -1.41 21.77 6.69
CA GLU A 821 -2.05 22.37 7.87
C GLU A 821 -2.43 23.84 7.64
N SER A 822 -1.63 24.57 6.86
CA SER A 822 -1.90 25.94 6.45
C SER A 822 -3.16 26.00 5.56
N LEU A 823 -3.23 25.13 4.54
CA LEU A 823 -4.41 24.97 3.68
C LEU A 823 -5.68 24.64 4.49
N GLN A 824 -5.56 23.77 5.49
CA GLN A 824 -6.65 23.41 6.40
C GLN A 824 -7.17 24.57 7.27
N LEU A 825 -6.34 25.57 7.60
CA LEU A 825 -6.70 26.73 8.43
C LEU A 825 -7.15 27.95 7.63
N LEU A 826 -6.45 28.26 6.53
CA LEU A 826 -6.61 29.53 5.81
C LEU A 826 -8.02 29.69 5.24
N GLU A 827 -8.56 28.68 4.55
CA GLU A 827 -9.90 28.77 3.96
C GLU A 827 -11.02 28.98 5.02
N PRO A 828 -11.10 28.19 6.10
CA PRO A 828 -12.01 28.48 7.21
C PRO A 828 -11.83 29.89 7.81
N ALA A 829 -10.60 30.40 7.92
CA ALA A 829 -10.34 31.75 8.43
C ALA A 829 -10.83 32.86 7.49
N TYR A 830 -10.57 32.76 6.18
CA TYR A 830 -11.12 33.69 5.18
C TYR A 830 -12.65 33.65 5.17
N ASN A 831 -13.24 32.44 5.13
CA ASN A 831 -14.68 32.25 5.15
C ASN A 831 -15.32 32.84 6.44
N ALA A 832 -14.65 32.75 7.59
CA ALA A 832 -15.10 33.35 8.84
C ALA A 832 -15.07 34.89 8.84
N ILE A 833 -13.96 35.54 8.43
CA ILE A 833 -13.91 37.02 8.36
C ILE A 833 -14.88 37.58 7.32
N ILE A 834 -14.98 36.95 6.13
CA ILE A 834 -15.91 37.40 5.08
C ILE A 834 -17.36 37.31 5.58
N GLN A 835 -17.70 36.28 6.34
CA GLN A 835 -19.03 36.15 6.94
C GLN A 835 -19.25 37.09 8.13
N LEU A 836 -18.20 37.41 8.91
CA LEU A 836 -18.24 38.42 9.97
C LEU A 836 -18.54 39.81 9.39
N ALA A 837 -17.88 40.19 8.29
CA ALA A 837 -18.12 41.46 7.60
C ALA A 837 -19.56 41.56 7.06
N LYS A 838 -20.12 40.46 6.53
CA LYS A 838 -21.52 40.39 6.08
C LYS A 838 -22.51 40.48 7.25
N ALA A 839 -22.25 39.77 8.34
CA ALA A 839 -23.14 39.70 9.50
C ALA A 839 -23.15 41.00 10.33
N ARG A 840 -22.00 41.64 10.52
CA ARG A 840 -21.86 42.93 11.21
C ARG A 840 -22.40 44.11 10.37
N PHE A 841 -22.31 44.03 9.04
CA PHE A 841 -22.68 45.12 8.13
C PHE A 841 -23.59 44.65 6.96
N PRO A 842 -24.84 44.21 7.23
CA PRO A 842 -25.69 43.56 6.22
C PRO A 842 -26.29 44.52 5.19
N ASN A 843 -26.72 45.71 5.61
CA ASN A 843 -27.52 46.64 4.79
C ASN A 843 -26.71 47.79 4.19
N ASP A 844 -25.41 47.84 4.47
CA ASP A 844 -24.56 49.00 4.19
C ASP A 844 -23.32 48.54 3.39
N VAL A 845 -23.25 48.99 2.13
CA VAL A 845 -22.17 48.62 1.20
C VAL A 845 -20.95 49.52 1.39
N ALA A 846 -21.14 50.76 1.86
CA ALA A 846 -20.10 51.80 1.89
C ALA A 846 -19.59 52.14 3.31
N ARG A 847 -20.07 51.47 4.36
CA ARG A 847 -19.69 51.76 5.75
C ARG A 847 -18.16 51.69 5.95
N PRO A 848 -17.50 52.74 6.47
CA PRO A 848 -16.04 52.78 6.61
C PRO A 848 -15.44 51.60 7.41
N GLU A 849 -16.10 51.16 8.48
CA GLU A 849 -15.65 49.98 9.26
C GLU A 849 -15.58 48.71 8.41
N LYS A 850 -16.55 48.49 7.52
CA LYS A 850 -16.61 47.33 6.61
C LYS A 850 -15.49 47.38 5.58
N MET A 851 -15.29 48.56 4.98
CA MET A 851 -14.22 48.81 4.01
C MET A 851 -12.84 48.64 4.65
N ASN A 852 -12.65 49.13 5.88
CA ASN A 852 -11.41 48.95 6.64
C ASN A 852 -11.14 47.48 6.94
N LEU A 853 -12.14 46.72 7.40
CA LEU A 853 -12.01 45.28 7.68
C LEU A 853 -11.64 44.47 6.41
N LEU A 854 -12.32 44.73 5.29
CA LEU A 854 -12.03 44.05 4.01
C LEU A 854 -10.67 44.47 3.42
N THR A 855 -10.29 45.75 3.52
CA THR A 855 -8.96 46.23 3.11
C THR A 855 -7.87 45.60 3.96
N ARG A 856 -8.10 45.43 5.27
CA ARG A 856 -7.13 44.79 6.17
C ARG A 856 -7.02 43.29 5.90
N LEU A 857 -8.13 42.59 5.65
CA LEU A 857 -8.11 41.20 5.19
C LEU A 857 -7.32 41.03 3.88
N LEU A 858 -7.45 41.98 2.95
CA LEU A 858 -6.74 41.95 1.68
C LEU A 858 -5.23 42.21 1.81
N ARG A 859 -4.83 43.14 2.69
CA ARG A 859 -3.41 43.48 2.89
C ARG A 859 -2.69 42.54 3.86
N GLU A 860 -3.23 42.33 5.06
CA GLU A 860 -2.62 41.53 6.13
C GLU A 860 -2.91 40.02 5.99
N GLY A 861 -3.98 39.64 5.29
CA GLY A 861 -4.26 38.25 4.92
C GLY A 861 -3.70 37.93 3.54
N VAL A 862 -4.39 38.37 2.48
CA VAL A 862 -4.14 37.90 1.11
C VAL A 862 -2.75 38.28 0.60
N LEU A 863 -2.42 39.58 0.58
CA LEU A 863 -1.17 40.06 0.00
C LEU A 863 0.05 39.70 0.85
N ALA A 864 -0.02 39.85 2.19
CA ALA A 864 1.03 39.40 3.09
C ALA A 864 1.26 37.88 3.03
N GLY A 865 0.18 37.08 2.97
CA GLY A 865 0.27 35.64 2.76
C GLY A 865 0.92 35.28 1.44
N TYR A 866 0.56 35.97 0.35
CA TYR A 866 1.19 35.78 -0.97
C TYR A 866 2.68 36.12 -0.94
N TRP A 867 3.07 37.28 -0.40
CA TRP A 867 4.49 37.67 -0.35
C TRP A 867 5.34 36.79 0.59
N HIS A 868 4.72 36.09 1.55
CA HIS A 868 5.43 35.12 2.39
C HIS A 868 5.49 33.71 1.76
N ALA A 869 4.43 33.27 1.08
CA ALA A 869 4.25 31.89 0.63
C ALA A 869 4.11 31.76 -0.90
N SER A 870 4.68 32.68 -1.68
CA SER A 870 4.63 32.70 -3.15
C SER A 870 5.32 31.53 -3.84
N GLU A 871 6.02 30.66 -3.10
CA GLU A 871 6.61 29.42 -3.61
C GLU A 871 5.67 28.19 -3.49
N TYR A 872 4.54 28.30 -2.78
CA TYR A 872 3.61 27.19 -2.50
C TYR A 872 2.36 27.30 -3.37
N VAL A 873 2.26 26.45 -4.41
CA VAL A 873 1.20 26.52 -5.42
C VAL A 873 -0.21 26.37 -4.83
N GLY A 874 -0.40 25.48 -3.85
CA GLY A 874 -1.70 25.31 -3.20
C GLY A 874 -2.14 26.56 -2.43
N ILE A 875 -1.21 27.20 -1.71
CA ILE A 875 -1.46 28.44 -0.98
C ILE A 875 -1.82 29.57 -1.97
N VAL A 876 -1.03 29.73 -3.04
CA VAL A 876 -1.25 30.79 -4.04
C VAL A 876 -2.60 30.65 -4.75
N GLU A 877 -3.02 29.43 -5.11
CA GLU A 877 -4.36 29.17 -5.64
C GLU A 877 -5.47 29.53 -4.63
N LEU A 878 -5.31 29.14 -3.37
CA LEU A 878 -6.29 29.40 -2.32
C LEU A 878 -6.46 30.91 -2.06
N LEU A 879 -5.35 31.66 -2.04
CA LEU A 879 -5.36 33.12 -1.91
C LEU A 879 -6.01 33.80 -3.12
N ALA A 880 -5.71 33.36 -4.35
CA ALA A 880 -6.35 33.87 -5.56
C ALA A 880 -7.88 33.66 -5.54
N ARG A 881 -8.33 32.47 -5.16
CA ARG A 881 -9.76 32.11 -5.01
C ARG A 881 -10.45 32.92 -3.93
N GLN A 882 -9.84 33.07 -2.75
CA GLN A 882 -10.41 33.85 -1.63
C GLN A 882 -10.40 35.37 -1.86
N THR A 883 -9.63 35.86 -2.84
CA THR A 883 -9.66 37.27 -3.26
C THR A 883 -10.98 37.66 -3.93
N ILE A 884 -11.62 36.75 -4.68
CA ILE A 884 -12.87 37.00 -5.44
C ILE A 884 -14.00 37.56 -4.56
N PRO A 885 -14.42 36.91 -3.45
CA PRO A 885 -15.48 37.43 -2.57
C PRO A 885 -15.10 38.70 -1.79
N ILE A 886 -13.82 39.11 -1.79
CA ILE A 886 -13.35 40.37 -1.19
C ILE A 886 -13.47 41.50 -2.21
N ILE A 887 -12.97 41.31 -3.45
CA ILE A 887 -13.13 42.28 -4.55
C ILE A 887 -14.60 42.60 -4.77
N ASN A 888 -15.47 41.59 -4.87
CA ASN A 888 -16.92 41.75 -5.08
C ASN A 888 -17.67 42.52 -3.95
N GLN A 889 -16.96 42.99 -2.91
CA GLN A 889 -17.48 43.85 -1.84
C GLN A 889 -16.66 45.12 -1.60
N LEU A 890 -15.45 45.24 -2.18
CA LEU A 890 -14.50 46.34 -1.97
C LEU A 890 -14.22 47.14 -3.27
N GLY A 891 -14.53 46.57 -4.44
CA GLY A 891 -14.16 47.10 -5.74
C GLY A 891 -12.72 46.75 -6.17
N PRO A 892 -12.27 47.25 -7.33
CA PRO A 892 -10.94 46.95 -7.88
C PRO A 892 -9.80 47.53 -7.03
N PHE A 893 -8.82 46.69 -6.68
CA PHE A 893 -7.70 47.06 -5.81
C PHE A 893 -6.35 46.91 -6.53
N ALA A 894 -5.65 48.03 -6.76
CA ALA A 894 -4.51 48.10 -7.69
C ALA A 894 -3.31 47.21 -7.30
N GLU A 895 -3.08 47.00 -6.00
CA GLU A 895 -1.97 46.17 -5.49
C GLU A 895 -2.07 44.70 -5.98
N LEU A 896 -3.28 44.19 -6.21
CA LEU A 896 -3.53 42.82 -6.69
C LEU A 896 -3.10 42.58 -8.14
N LEU A 897 -3.00 43.63 -8.98
CA LEU A 897 -2.57 43.48 -10.37
C LEU A 897 -1.14 42.94 -10.46
N SER A 898 -0.28 43.26 -9.48
CA SER A 898 1.08 42.74 -9.38
C SER A 898 1.09 41.23 -9.08
N MET A 899 0.28 40.80 -8.10
CA MET A 899 0.10 39.41 -7.69
C MET A 899 -0.42 38.54 -8.84
N PHE A 900 -1.55 38.92 -9.47
CA PHE A 900 -2.13 38.13 -10.55
C PHE A 900 -1.27 38.14 -11.82
N SER A 901 -0.56 39.23 -12.13
CA SER A 901 0.39 39.27 -13.25
C SER A 901 1.53 38.27 -13.05
N ALA A 902 2.11 38.19 -11.85
CA ALA A 902 3.14 37.20 -11.52
C ALA A 902 2.60 35.75 -11.64
N ILE A 903 1.42 35.47 -11.06
CA ILE A 903 0.76 34.15 -11.16
C ILE A 903 0.51 33.74 -12.61
N MET A 904 0.10 34.67 -13.48
CA MET A 904 -0.18 34.38 -14.90
C MET A 904 1.04 34.36 -15.82
N THR A 905 2.24 34.74 -15.34
CA THR A 905 3.45 34.80 -16.18
C THR A 905 4.56 33.81 -15.77
N ASP A 906 4.48 33.24 -14.56
CA ASP A 906 5.44 32.23 -14.12
C ASP A 906 5.13 30.83 -14.74
N PRO A 907 6.12 30.14 -15.33
CA PRO A 907 5.91 28.84 -15.98
C PRO A 907 5.49 27.72 -15.02
N PHE A 908 5.80 27.81 -13.73
CA PHE A 908 5.40 26.83 -12.73
C PHE A 908 3.92 26.98 -12.36
N PHE A 909 3.40 28.21 -12.23
CA PHE A 909 1.95 28.44 -12.06
C PHE A 909 1.16 28.14 -13.34
N VAL A 910 1.70 28.44 -14.53
CA VAL A 910 1.08 28.06 -15.81
C VAL A 910 0.92 26.54 -15.97
N SER A 911 1.72 25.75 -15.24
CA SER A 911 1.59 24.29 -15.17
C SER A 911 0.44 23.81 -14.24
N CYS A 912 -0.25 24.71 -13.53
CA CYS A 912 -1.36 24.43 -12.64
C CYS A 912 -2.66 25.14 -13.12
N PRO A 913 -3.54 24.46 -13.89
CA PRO A 913 -4.71 25.10 -14.52
C PRO A 913 -5.69 25.76 -13.54
N THR A 914 -5.86 25.20 -12.34
CA THR A 914 -6.77 25.69 -11.30
C THR A 914 -6.30 27.02 -10.71
N CYS A 915 -4.99 27.16 -10.47
CA CYS A 915 -4.36 28.41 -10.01
C CYS A 915 -4.53 29.54 -11.04
N ILE A 916 -4.26 29.25 -12.33
CA ILE A 916 -4.45 30.20 -13.43
C ILE A 916 -5.93 30.58 -13.59
N GLN A 917 -6.85 29.61 -13.46
CA GLN A 917 -8.29 29.89 -13.48
C GLN A 917 -8.69 30.83 -12.34
N ALA A 918 -8.30 30.55 -11.10
CA ALA A 918 -8.61 31.40 -9.94
C ALA A 918 -8.11 32.84 -10.11
N ALA A 919 -6.88 33.01 -10.63
CA ALA A 919 -6.31 34.32 -10.93
C ALA A 919 -7.09 35.07 -12.04
N ALA A 920 -7.44 34.38 -13.13
CA ALA A 920 -8.21 34.96 -14.23
C ALA A 920 -9.65 35.32 -13.83
N GLU A 921 -10.28 34.53 -12.95
CA GLU A 921 -11.62 34.82 -12.41
C GLU A 921 -11.61 36.03 -11.47
N ALA A 922 -10.59 36.17 -10.61
CA ALA A 922 -10.42 37.35 -9.76
C ALA A 922 -10.15 38.63 -10.57
N LEU A 923 -9.34 38.56 -11.63
CA LEU A 923 -9.13 39.68 -12.57
C LEU A 923 -10.40 40.05 -13.34
N ARG A 924 -11.26 39.08 -13.69
CA ARG A 924 -12.57 39.32 -14.30
C ARG A 924 -13.49 40.08 -13.32
N SER A 925 -13.62 39.59 -12.08
CA SER A 925 -14.36 40.26 -11.01
C SER A 925 -13.92 41.72 -10.81
N ALA A 926 -12.61 42.00 -10.81
CA ALA A 926 -12.09 43.37 -10.70
C ALA A 926 -12.48 44.28 -11.88
N LYS A 927 -12.68 43.70 -13.07
CA LYS A 927 -12.95 44.44 -14.31
C LYS A 927 -14.43 44.77 -14.49
N ASP A 928 -15.33 43.86 -14.11
CA ASP A 928 -16.77 44.06 -14.31
C ASP A 928 -17.31 45.19 -13.39
N ASP A 929 -16.81 45.29 -12.15
CA ASP A 929 -17.05 46.44 -11.26
C ASP A 929 -16.44 47.74 -11.80
N GLN A 930 -15.28 47.67 -12.46
CA GLN A 930 -14.66 48.84 -13.08
C GLN A 930 -15.51 49.39 -14.24
N TYR A 931 -16.22 48.52 -14.98
CA TYR A 931 -17.17 48.95 -16.01
C TYR A 931 -18.38 49.66 -15.39
N LEU A 932 -18.96 49.10 -14.32
CA LEU A 932 -20.06 49.72 -13.59
C LEU A 932 -19.68 51.09 -12.98
N LEU A 933 -18.50 51.20 -12.35
CA LEU A 933 -18.01 52.46 -11.80
C LEU A 933 -17.74 53.52 -12.89
N VAL A 934 -17.15 53.12 -14.02
CA VAL A 934 -16.95 54.03 -15.17
C VAL A 934 -18.28 54.44 -15.79
N GLU A 935 -19.26 53.55 -15.90
CA GLU A 935 -20.58 53.89 -16.43
C GLU A 935 -21.37 54.80 -15.47
N HIS A 936 -21.27 54.57 -14.15
CA HIS A 936 -21.93 55.43 -13.16
C HIS A 936 -21.27 56.81 -13.05
N ALA A 937 -19.94 56.88 -13.18
CA ALA A 937 -19.20 58.13 -13.30
C ALA A 937 -19.52 58.86 -14.60
N ARG A 938 -19.62 58.13 -15.73
CA ARG A 938 -20.02 58.66 -17.03
C ARG A 938 -21.44 59.23 -16.96
N ARG A 939 -22.41 58.52 -16.41
CA ARG A 939 -23.79 59.02 -16.24
C ARG A 939 -23.81 60.31 -15.41
N LYS A 940 -23.13 60.36 -14.26
CA LYS A 940 -22.96 61.63 -13.50
C LYS A 940 -22.31 62.76 -14.32
N HIS A 941 -21.41 62.44 -15.23
CA HIS A 941 -20.73 63.41 -16.09
C HIS A 941 -21.57 63.82 -17.32
N GLU A 942 -22.52 62.98 -17.74
CA GLU A 942 -23.56 63.27 -18.73
C GLU A 942 -24.70 64.08 -18.09
N ASP A 943 -25.16 63.75 -16.88
CA ASP A 943 -26.10 64.56 -16.08
C ASP A 943 -25.55 65.98 -15.83
N ALA A 944 -24.27 66.08 -15.43
CA ALA A 944 -23.60 67.36 -15.25
C ALA A 944 -23.42 68.14 -16.57
N ARG A 945 -23.27 67.43 -17.71
CA ARG A 945 -23.26 68.06 -19.04
C ARG A 945 -24.64 68.55 -19.45
N GLU A 946 -25.71 67.76 -19.29
CA GLU A 946 -27.08 68.24 -19.55
C GLU A 946 -27.40 69.46 -18.68
N CYS A 947 -26.97 69.50 -17.42
CA CYS A 947 -27.17 70.65 -16.56
C CYS A 947 -26.43 71.89 -17.10
N SER A 948 -25.17 71.73 -17.50
CA SER A 948 -24.34 72.78 -18.11
C SER A 948 -24.85 73.24 -19.50
N GLU A 949 -25.37 72.33 -20.31
CA GLU A 949 -25.93 72.62 -21.64
C GLU A 949 -27.29 73.32 -21.54
N ARG A 950 -28.13 72.96 -20.55
CA ARG A 950 -29.37 73.70 -20.21
C ARG A 950 -29.06 75.11 -19.70
N GLU A 951 -28.03 75.29 -18.87
CA GLU A 951 -27.59 76.63 -18.43
C GLU A 951 -27.02 77.49 -19.57
N SER A 952 -26.27 76.89 -20.51
CA SER A 952 -25.70 77.63 -21.66
C SER A 952 -26.74 77.98 -22.75
N THR A 953 -27.75 77.14 -22.95
CA THR A 953 -28.87 77.41 -23.89
C THR A 953 -29.96 78.31 -23.28
N GLY A 954 -30.02 78.44 -21.95
CA GLY A 954 -30.95 79.31 -21.23
C GLY A 954 -30.70 80.83 -21.34
N ARG A 955 -29.85 81.30 -22.27
CA ARG A 955 -29.57 82.74 -22.50
C ARG A 955 -29.96 83.25 -23.89
N SER A 956 -31.18 82.95 -24.30
CA SER A 956 -31.88 83.78 -25.31
C SER A 956 -33.40 83.83 -25.10
N PHE A 957 -33.85 84.20 -23.90
CA PHE A 957 -35.04 85.04 -23.68
C PHE A 957 -35.00 85.70 -22.29
#